data_AF-E9UZ15-F1
#
_entry.id   AF-E9UZ15-F1
#
_cell.length_a   1.000
_cell.length_b   1.000
_cell.length_c   1.000
_cell.angle_alpha   90.00
_cell.angle_beta   90.00
_cell.angle_gamma   90.00
#
_symmetry.space_group_name_H-M   'P 1'
#
loop_
_entity.id
_entity.type
_entity.pdbx_description
1 polymer ?
#
loop_
_entity_poly.entity_id
_entity_poly.type
_entity_poly.pdbx_seq_one_letter_code
_entity_poly.pdbx_strand_id
1 'polypeptide(L)'
;MAQGDDAETGSTDWGRTKAYLQHDPTKWNSLSWITARTLIDSVNDILGKGTQGLVESLRAHWTTREDLTIRATKVSRFLVIGDTGEQDPSQYVVAPALARAARARSDREQAGFVLVLSDVIYPSGNVNDYVDGFYKPYRSNRVQGLNAPGDVRDKFALPENVPVYAIPGNHDWYDGLYGFAHQFLYPADGRPTWPGELLAPSFDGTLGRWQLFRDRFGRIMWRTPSEPVGNAAPARWGKPTDDGDPAKEKPLQPAPYFLIETEHVRLVCLDTGIDGAIDHEQMKWLESLGGGKPKILMTGKPLVVNGAVRKCTVPGQREKVPDPIHGFVSDPDHGFIATVGGDTHNFQLYEPPKDKQTGVRKGLWHIVSGGGGAYTHATHPIKTAEPDPRAETTVMPAKEMLFPRSHESLSFFAQQLVPSIWRLMLSAIFFGAGLALGTWFANGGWARWTLYPSGPPVGPDGAAVLAMTALVMLHLLPRRPGRTRFWWRLLFRLDSLVAGVLATLFVHHVLPDGNDATAMLWLYATCTFWVCLNAWVLRVTRWWNPVDAAAGGLRDVAFLLTTAALAATAAIPTVLDSLRSEPPGREVWPMVVALVLYLAVMLWGWFRGRRVDNVLDDDAARWLNHSVWWATGAQAAVVLGEMLRVMSDHDLPPLLFWSGLLGLLPLVVIGGVVVWLVLLPDRRTRGIEDLVRRRSTWISYRGRVRGAILAAAPVVMTLWIVAAYLVGLPSVREWIGTAPAAVLRAAFGLPALVVIAAVWLFVSDWMRRDHPSWHRLLTVVGLLVAGTLLLGAAVPGLLDFAGDVPSGIAEWLRTSWPAVAVGAALVITIAVAFSILLAHLVFLGAYSLFVDPKAWFDGPYREGPGAYKRFISEEDAKNIIKAERERVGAEPAAVEGVGWWAKRRAYIAFPGLNPPFGPIQRFVSEIYSLDEPPFFKHFLEFQTSATDDYTDVVVKIHRVRGYETLDSDDPDEEVVASIRVPVGAQTGEGRPI
;
A
#
# COMPACT_ATOMS: atom_id res chain seq x y z
N MET A 1 -1.56 18.51 17.34
CA MET A 1 -0.90 19.54 16.53
C MET A 1 0.14 20.17 17.42
N ALA A 2 1.40 20.01 17.01
CA ALA A 2 2.52 20.84 17.40
C ALA A 2 3.40 20.80 16.14
N GLN A 3 2.99 21.57 15.12
CA GLN A 3 3.91 21.94 14.05
C GLN A 3 5.08 22.63 14.77
N GLY A 4 6.32 22.25 14.49
CA GLY A 4 7.45 22.86 15.18
C GLY A 4 7.49 24.37 14.91
N ASP A 5 7.85 25.16 15.92
CA ASP A 5 8.16 26.59 15.81
C ASP A 5 9.49 26.84 15.04
N ASP A 6 9.75 25.99 14.04
CA ASP A 6 10.84 26.09 13.08
C ASP A 6 10.45 27.17 12.04
N ALA A 7 10.38 28.42 12.51
CA ALA A 7 10.03 29.61 11.72
C ALA A 7 11.23 30.19 10.94
N GLU A 8 12.45 29.87 11.37
CA GLU A 8 13.69 30.54 10.91
C GLU A 8 14.39 29.90 9.69
N THR A 9 13.92 28.75 9.17
CA THR A 9 14.64 27.99 8.11
C THR A 9 13.78 27.49 6.94
N GLY A 10 12.51 27.92 6.87
CA GLY A 10 11.57 27.50 5.82
C GLY A 10 11.55 28.46 4.64
N SER A 11 11.33 27.94 3.43
CA SER A 11 11.03 28.79 2.26
C SER A 11 9.77 29.63 2.47
N THR A 12 9.64 30.75 1.75
CA THR A 12 8.43 31.60 1.82
C THR A 12 7.14 30.83 1.55
N ASP A 13 7.18 29.83 0.67
CA ASP A 13 6.02 29.00 0.34
C ASP A 13 5.66 28.00 1.44
N TRP A 14 6.67 27.48 2.17
CA TRP A 14 6.42 26.70 3.37
C TRP A 14 5.79 27.55 4.49
N GLY A 15 6.26 28.77 4.69
CA GLY A 15 5.67 29.73 5.63
C GLY A 15 4.19 30.00 5.32
N ARG A 16 3.87 30.29 4.04
CA ARG A 16 2.49 30.47 3.56
C ARG A 16 1.62 29.23 3.74
N THR A 17 2.18 28.04 3.47
CA THR A 17 1.48 26.75 3.60
C THR A 17 1.08 26.47 5.05
N LYS A 18 2.00 26.67 6.00
CA LYS A 18 1.69 26.57 7.44
C LYS A 18 0.58 27.54 7.82
N ALA A 19 0.68 28.82 7.43
CA ALA A 19 -0.32 29.82 7.75
C ALA A 19 -1.72 29.49 7.20
N TYR A 20 -1.83 29.07 5.93
CA TYR A 20 -3.10 28.66 5.33
C TYR A 20 -3.73 27.50 6.10
N LEU A 21 -2.99 26.39 6.29
CA LEU A 21 -3.53 25.16 6.89
C LEU A 21 -3.82 25.29 8.40
N GLN A 22 -3.25 26.29 9.08
CA GLN A 22 -3.62 26.65 10.45
C GLN A 22 -5.01 27.28 10.54
N HIS A 23 -5.41 28.07 9.53
CA HIS A 23 -6.74 28.70 9.47
C HIS A 23 -7.80 27.78 8.87
N ASP A 24 -7.47 27.06 7.77
CA ASP A 24 -8.41 26.23 7.01
C ASP A 24 -7.87 24.80 6.84
N PRO A 25 -7.91 23.96 7.91
CA PRO A 25 -7.47 22.58 7.83
C PRO A 25 -8.31 21.76 6.84
N THR A 26 -7.75 20.65 6.37
CA THR A 26 -8.35 19.72 5.40
C THR A 26 -8.87 18.44 6.06
N LYS A 27 -9.70 17.69 5.32
CA LYS A 27 -10.26 16.37 5.66
C LYS A 27 -9.21 15.37 6.15
N TRP A 28 -8.03 15.39 5.53
CA TRP A 28 -6.94 14.46 5.84
C TRP A 28 -5.84 15.13 6.67
N ASN A 29 -5.38 16.33 6.31
CA ASN A 29 -4.34 17.15 6.97
C ASN A 29 -2.94 16.49 7.12
N SER A 30 -2.89 15.16 7.08
CA SER A 30 -1.75 14.25 7.13
C SER A 30 -2.32 12.92 6.64
N LEU A 31 -2.22 12.65 5.33
CA LEU A 31 -2.82 11.45 4.75
C LEU A 31 -1.92 10.24 5.04
N SER A 32 -2.53 9.10 5.39
CA SER A 32 -1.80 7.86 5.60
C SER A 32 -2.49 6.69 4.93
N TRP A 33 -1.76 6.09 3.99
CA TRP A 33 -2.18 5.00 3.12
C TRP A 33 -2.55 3.70 3.83
N ILE A 34 -1.92 3.46 4.99
CA ILE A 34 -2.15 2.27 5.81
C ILE A 34 -3.34 2.42 6.78
N THR A 35 -4.01 3.58 6.83
CA THR A 35 -5.20 3.73 7.69
C THR A 35 -6.41 3.04 7.09
N ALA A 36 -7.24 2.44 7.95
CA ALA A 36 -8.45 1.73 7.51
C ALA A 36 -9.38 2.62 6.65
N ARG A 37 -9.49 3.92 6.96
CA ARG A 37 -10.30 4.85 6.16
C ARG A 37 -9.80 4.94 4.72
N THR A 38 -8.50 5.13 4.52
CA THR A 38 -7.87 5.23 3.19
C THR A 38 -8.00 3.92 2.42
N LEU A 39 -7.59 2.80 3.03
CA LEU A 39 -7.67 1.46 2.40
C LEU A 39 -9.08 1.11 1.91
N ILE A 40 -10.11 1.52 2.67
CA ILE A 40 -11.50 1.25 2.34
C ILE A 40 -12.07 2.31 1.39
N ASP A 41 -11.59 3.55 1.42
CA ASP A 41 -11.91 4.54 0.37
C ASP A 41 -11.36 4.09 -1.00
N SER A 42 -10.18 3.44 -1.05
CA SER A 42 -9.54 2.95 -2.28
C SER A 42 -9.83 1.48 -2.65
N VAL A 43 -10.80 0.81 -2.00
CA VAL A 43 -11.05 -0.64 -2.17
C VAL A 43 -11.33 -1.08 -3.62
N ASN A 44 -11.85 -0.17 -4.46
CA ASN A 44 -12.14 -0.45 -5.87
C ASN A 44 -10.88 -0.65 -6.72
N ASP A 45 -9.68 -0.26 -6.27
CA ASP A 45 -8.41 -0.67 -6.90
C ASP A 45 -8.32 -2.19 -7.06
N ILE A 46 -8.60 -2.90 -5.96
CA ILE A 46 -8.49 -4.37 -5.88
C ILE A 46 -9.64 -5.04 -6.62
N LEU A 47 -10.85 -4.47 -6.52
CA LEU A 47 -12.05 -5.02 -7.15
C LEU A 47 -12.05 -4.81 -8.67
N GLY A 48 -11.57 -3.66 -9.15
CA GLY A 48 -11.60 -3.27 -10.57
C GLY A 48 -10.71 -4.11 -11.47
N LYS A 49 -9.55 -4.54 -10.97
CA LYS A 49 -8.65 -5.53 -11.59
C LYS A 49 -9.32 -6.90 -11.84
N GLY A 50 -10.57 -7.10 -11.38
CA GLY A 50 -11.40 -8.28 -11.64
C GLY A 50 -12.59 -8.05 -12.59
N THR A 51 -13.05 -6.81 -12.78
CA THR A 51 -14.32 -6.51 -13.47
C THR A 51 -14.12 -6.34 -14.97
N GLN A 52 -14.63 -7.28 -15.77
CA GLN A 52 -14.44 -7.29 -17.22
C GLN A 52 -15.29 -6.20 -17.88
N GLY A 53 -14.65 -5.30 -18.64
CA GLY A 53 -15.31 -4.23 -19.41
C GLY A 53 -16.05 -3.16 -18.59
N LEU A 54 -15.94 -3.14 -17.25
CA LEU A 54 -16.65 -2.15 -16.42
C LEU A 54 -16.08 -0.74 -16.59
N VAL A 55 -14.75 -0.59 -16.50
CA VAL A 55 -14.06 0.70 -16.70
C VAL A 55 -14.30 1.23 -18.11
N GLU A 56 -14.21 0.37 -19.12
CA GLU A 56 -14.55 0.66 -20.53
C GLU A 56 -16.01 1.14 -20.68
N SER A 57 -16.98 0.42 -20.10
CA SER A 57 -18.40 0.81 -20.16
C SER A 57 -18.66 2.16 -19.48
N LEU A 58 -18.02 2.42 -18.34
CA LEU A 58 -18.10 3.69 -17.63
C LEU A 58 -17.42 4.82 -18.44
N ARG A 59 -16.26 4.56 -19.05
CA ARG A 59 -15.52 5.54 -19.85
C ARG A 59 -16.32 5.96 -21.09
N ALA A 60 -16.93 5.00 -21.77
CA ALA A 60 -17.85 5.25 -22.87
C ALA A 60 -19.07 6.09 -22.44
N HIS A 61 -19.62 5.85 -21.25
CA HIS A 61 -20.70 6.68 -20.68
C HIS A 61 -20.25 8.11 -20.31
N TRP A 62 -19.02 8.27 -19.82
CA TRP A 62 -18.46 9.59 -19.48
C TRP A 62 -17.92 10.38 -20.68
N THR A 63 -17.81 9.77 -21.85
CA THR A 63 -17.41 10.43 -23.11
C THR A 63 -18.64 11.10 -23.74
N THR A 64 -18.72 12.43 -23.67
CA THR A 64 -19.98 13.15 -23.96
C THR A 64 -20.09 13.77 -25.36
N ARG A 65 -19.02 13.74 -26.17
CA ARG A 65 -18.95 14.43 -27.47
C ARG A 65 -18.20 13.62 -28.52
N GLU A 66 -18.55 13.85 -29.79
CA GLU A 66 -17.83 13.32 -30.95
C GLU A 66 -16.53 14.08 -31.23
N ASP A 67 -16.54 15.43 -31.14
CA ASP A 67 -15.30 16.22 -31.21
C ASP A 67 -14.61 16.25 -29.85
N LEU A 68 -13.51 15.51 -29.76
CA LEU A 68 -12.64 15.43 -28.58
C LEU A 68 -11.52 16.49 -28.59
N THR A 69 -11.60 17.52 -29.44
CA THR A 69 -10.55 18.53 -29.63
C THR A 69 -10.81 19.84 -28.87
N ILE A 70 -9.95 20.14 -27.91
CA ILE A 70 -9.82 21.45 -27.28
C ILE A 70 -8.90 22.31 -28.15
N ARG A 71 -9.44 23.38 -28.74
CA ARG A 71 -8.70 24.28 -29.65
C ARG A 71 -8.07 25.43 -28.86
N ALA A 72 -6.77 25.33 -28.60
CA ALA A 72 -5.94 26.31 -27.90
C ALA A 72 -4.88 26.91 -28.85
N THR A 73 -5.28 27.24 -30.08
CA THR A 73 -4.39 27.46 -31.24
C THR A 73 -3.47 28.68 -31.17
N LYS A 74 -3.54 29.49 -30.11
CA LYS A 74 -2.65 30.63 -29.80
C LYS A 74 -1.85 30.42 -28.51
N VAL A 75 -1.77 29.18 -28.03
CA VAL A 75 -1.01 28.84 -26.82
C VAL A 75 0.31 28.22 -27.23
N SER A 76 1.39 28.95 -26.95
CA SER A 76 2.77 28.51 -27.08
C SER A 76 3.38 28.08 -25.73
N ARG A 77 2.82 28.54 -24.60
CA ARG A 77 3.28 28.27 -23.22
C ARG A 77 2.19 27.67 -22.32
N PHE A 78 2.48 26.55 -21.66
CA PHE A 78 1.55 25.88 -20.73
C PHE A 78 2.29 25.16 -19.58
N LEU A 79 1.57 24.84 -18.50
CA LEU A 79 2.12 24.12 -17.35
C LEU A 79 1.50 22.71 -17.24
N VAL A 80 2.27 21.74 -16.75
CA VAL A 80 1.83 20.36 -16.49
C VAL A 80 2.21 19.97 -15.06
N ILE A 81 1.28 19.43 -14.28
CA ILE A 81 1.51 18.99 -12.90
C ILE A 81 0.82 17.64 -12.67
N GLY A 82 1.55 16.61 -12.24
CA GLY A 82 0.97 15.28 -12.03
C GLY A 82 0.65 14.95 -10.58
N ASP A 83 -0.32 14.07 -10.37
CA ASP A 83 -0.59 13.39 -9.07
C ASP A 83 -0.72 14.39 -7.91
N THR A 84 -1.73 15.26 -8.02
CA THR A 84 -1.71 16.58 -7.39
C THR A 84 -2.02 16.63 -5.90
N GLY A 85 -2.75 15.69 -5.29
CA GLY A 85 -3.39 16.03 -4.01
C GLY A 85 -3.81 14.95 -3.03
N GLU A 86 -2.94 14.70 -2.05
CA GLU A 86 -3.24 14.03 -0.76
C GLU A 86 -3.97 14.93 0.25
N GLN A 87 -4.23 16.20 -0.10
CA GLN A 87 -4.89 17.19 0.76
C GLN A 87 -4.06 17.56 2.00
N ASP A 88 -2.75 17.37 1.96
CA ASP A 88 -1.80 17.59 3.05
C ASP A 88 -0.80 18.72 2.73
N PRO A 89 0.11 19.09 3.64
CA PRO A 89 1.06 20.18 3.40
C PRO A 89 2.02 19.92 2.23
N SER A 90 2.24 18.66 1.86
CA SER A 90 3.13 18.25 0.76
C SER A 90 2.50 18.50 -0.63
N GLN A 91 1.17 18.57 -0.71
CA GLN A 91 0.46 19.19 -1.84
C GLN A 91 0.50 20.72 -1.74
N TYR A 92 0.10 21.29 -0.60
CA TYR A 92 -0.16 22.73 -0.49
C TYR A 92 1.09 23.59 -0.70
N VAL A 93 2.29 23.07 -0.43
CA VAL A 93 3.56 23.77 -0.71
C VAL A 93 3.80 24.04 -2.19
N VAL A 94 3.22 23.23 -3.09
CA VAL A 94 3.39 23.36 -4.56
C VAL A 94 2.48 24.42 -5.16
N ALA A 95 1.27 24.57 -4.61
CA ALA A 95 0.27 25.53 -5.07
C ALA A 95 0.77 26.97 -5.25
N PRO A 96 1.45 27.62 -4.27
CA PRO A 96 1.93 28.99 -4.44
C PRO A 96 3.09 29.12 -5.42
N ALA A 97 3.86 28.05 -5.67
CA ALA A 97 4.88 28.03 -6.71
C ALA A 97 4.24 27.94 -8.11
N LEU A 98 3.29 27.01 -8.29
CA LEU A 98 2.50 26.85 -9.51
C LEU A 98 1.73 28.14 -9.86
N ALA A 99 1.09 28.77 -8.87
CA ALA A 99 0.36 30.03 -9.05
C ALA A 99 1.27 31.21 -9.44
N ARG A 100 2.54 31.23 -9.00
CA ARG A 100 3.54 32.20 -9.49
C ARG A 100 3.99 31.90 -10.92
N ALA A 101 4.25 30.63 -11.26
CA ALA A 101 4.65 30.24 -12.60
C ALA A 101 3.55 30.49 -13.65
N ALA A 102 2.28 30.34 -13.26
CA ALA A 102 1.14 30.57 -14.15
C ALA A 102 0.92 32.04 -14.51
N ARG A 103 1.29 32.98 -13.63
CA ARG A 103 1.08 34.43 -13.80
C ARG A 103 2.01 35.04 -14.84
N ALA A 104 1.55 36.10 -15.51
CA ALA A 104 2.41 36.97 -16.31
C ALA A 104 3.41 37.72 -15.41
N ARG A 105 4.59 38.01 -15.96
CA ARG A 105 5.64 38.84 -15.36
C ARG A 105 6.28 39.71 -16.44
N SER A 106 7.20 40.59 -16.07
CA SER A 106 7.96 41.41 -17.04
C SER A 106 8.79 40.61 -18.05
N ASP A 107 9.16 39.37 -17.71
CA ASP A 107 10.00 38.47 -18.52
C ASP A 107 9.22 37.34 -19.22
N ARG A 108 7.93 37.15 -18.91
CA ARG A 108 7.14 36.00 -19.39
C ARG A 108 5.65 36.28 -19.45
N GLU A 109 5.00 35.86 -20.53
CA GLU A 109 3.54 35.90 -20.64
C GLU A 109 2.86 34.91 -19.70
N GLN A 110 1.56 35.11 -19.45
CA GLN A 110 0.75 34.20 -18.65
C GLN A 110 0.70 32.80 -19.29
N ALA A 111 0.64 31.74 -18.48
CA ALA A 111 0.42 30.40 -19.01
C ALA A 111 -0.97 30.30 -19.68
N GLY A 112 -1.05 29.66 -20.86
CA GLY A 112 -2.32 29.52 -21.58
C GLY A 112 -3.29 28.54 -20.92
N PHE A 113 -2.77 27.55 -20.19
CA PHE A 113 -3.52 26.62 -19.33
C PHE A 113 -2.59 25.89 -18.37
N VAL A 114 -3.18 25.20 -17.39
CA VAL A 114 -2.55 24.13 -16.60
C VAL A 114 -3.19 22.80 -16.95
N LEU A 115 -2.38 21.75 -17.15
CA LEU A 115 -2.84 20.37 -17.32
C LEU A 115 -2.47 19.55 -16.08
N VAL A 116 -3.46 18.98 -15.40
CA VAL A 116 -3.24 17.97 -14.35
C VAL A 116 -3.05 16.61 -14.99
N LEU A 117 -1.97 15.91 -14.66
CA LEU A 117 -1.54 14.67 -15.30
C LEU A 117 -1.64 13.50 -14.33
N SER A 118 -2.70 12.68 -14.45
CA SER A 118 -3.01 11.61 -13.49
C SER A 118 -3.46 12.11 -12.11
N ASP A 119 -4.11 11.19 -11.39
CA ASP A 119 -4.57 11.24 -10.00
C ASP A 119 -4.83 12.65 -9.46
N VAL A 120 -5.94 13.24 -9.91
CA VAL A 120 -6.32 14.60 -9.52
C VAL A 120 -6.62 14.66 -8.02
N ILE A 121 -7.36 13.66 -7.50
CA ILE A 121 -7.84 13.62 -6.11
C ILE A 121 -7.57 12.27 -5.43
N TYR A 122 -6.70 12.29 -4.42
CA TYR A 122 -6.49 11.18 -3.50
C TYR A 122 -7.50 11.20 -2.32
N PRO A 123 -7.82 10.04 -1.73
CA PRO A 123 -7.29 8.72 -2.07
C PRO A 123 -8.10 7.93 -3.11
N SER A 124 -9.24 8.47 -3.58
CA SER A 124 -10.26 7.67 -4.30
C SER A 124 -11.12 8.45 -5.31
N GLY A 125 -10.72 9.64 -5.75
CA GLY A 125 -11.51 10.43 -6.71
C GLY A 125 -12.85 10.92 -6.15
N ASN A 126 -13.04 10.88 -4.82
CA ASN A 126 -14.32 11.17 -4.20
C ASN A 126 -14.77 12.61 -4.47
N VAL A 127 -16.04 12.76 -4.85
CA VAL A 127 -16.59 14.05 -5.26
C VAL A 127 -16.46 15.15 -4.20
N ASN A 128 -16.48 14.78 -2.91
CA ASN A 128 -16.40 15.73 -1.79
C ASN A 128 -14.97 16.15 -1.46
N ASP A 129 -13.96 15.40 -1.94
CA ASP A 129 -12.55 15.65 -1.66
C ASP A 129 -11.96 16.74 -2.58
N TYR A 130 -12.66 17.10 -3.66
CA TYR A 130 -12.30 18.20 -4.55
C TYR A 130 -12.22 19.56 -3.83
N VAL A 131 -13.00 19.80 -2.77
CA VAL A 131 -12.94 21.06 -2.00
C VAL A 131 -11.54 21.28 -1.42
N ASP A 132 -11.00 20.26 -0.76
CA ASP A 132 -9.72 20.33 -0.05
C ASP A 132 -8.53 20.00 -0.94
N GLY A 133 -8.71 19.15 -1.97
CA GLY A 133 -7.64 18.67 -2.86
C GLY A 133 -7.51 19.38 -4.19
N PHE A 134 -8.47 20.23 -4.57
CA PHE A 134 -8.40 21.00 -5.82
C PHE A 134 -8.73 22.48 -5.62
N TYR A 135 -9.86 22.78 -4.97
CA TYR A 135 -10.32 24.15 -4.84
C TYR A 135 -9.51 24.99 -3.86
N LYS A 136 -9.36 24.55 -2.60
CA LYS A 136 -8.51 25.26 -1.62
C LYS A 136 -7.07 25.49 -2.12
N PRO A 137 -6.34 24.49 -2.67
CA PRO A 137 -4.95 24.69 -3.10
C PRO A 137 -4.83 25.51 -4.39
N TYR A 138 -5.69 25.33 -5.40
CA TYR A 138 -5.46 25.96 -6.73
C TYR A 138 -6.45 27.08 -7.09
N ARG A 139 -7.57 27.20 -6.36
CA ARG A 139 -8.70 28.13 -6.60
C ARG A 139 -9.26 28.72 -5.30
N SER A 140 -8.39 29.00 -4.33
CA SER A 140 -8.72 29.57 -3.02
C SER A 140 -9.63 30.80 -3.11
N ASN A 141 -9.41 31.67 -4.11
CA ASN A 141 -10.21 32.85 -4.44
C ASN A 141 -11.69 32.56 -4.72
N ARG A 142 -12.07 31.31 -4.98
CA ARG A 142 -13.45 30.89 -5.28
C ARG A 142 -14.12 30.15 -4.13
N VAL A 143 -13.39 29.77 -3.08
CA VAL A 143 -13.96 29.07 -1.92
C VAL A 143 -14.54 30.09 -0.94
N GLN A 144 -15.86 30.13 -0.83
CA GLN A 144 -16.55 30.95 0.16
C GLN A 144 -16.36 30.38 1.58
N GLY A 145 -16.26 31.25 2.58
CA GLY A 145 -16.18 30.85 3.99
C GLY A 145 -14.82 30.37 4.49
N LEU A 146 -13.74 30.55 3.71
CA LEU A 146 -12.38 30.33 4.20
C LEU A 146 -11.99 31.36 5.29
N ASN A 147 -11.32 30.90 6.33
CA ASN A 147 -10.86 31.69 7.47
C ASN A 147 -9.48 32.34 7.25
N ALA A 148 -8.66 31.80 6.35
CA ALA A 148 -7.35 32.33 6.03
C ALA A 148 -7.44 33.76 5.46
N PRO A 149 -6.48 34.66 5.77
CA PRO A 149 -6.46 36.01 5.21
C PRO A 149 -6.44 36.05 3.66
N GLY A 150 -6.99 37.11 3.07
CA GLY A 150 -7.05 37.28 1.61
C GLY A 150 -5.66 37.26 0.96
N ASP A 151 -4.73 38.04 1.50
CA ASP A 151 -3.34 38.14 1.05
C ASP A 151 -2.56 36.81 1.13
N VAL A 152 -2.93 35.92 2.06
CA VAL A 152 -2.43 34.54 2.13
C VAL A 152 -3.07 33.69 1.03
N ARG A 153 -4.40 33.65 0.96
CA ARG A 153 -5.17 32.84 -0.01
C ARG A 153 -4.82 33.17 -1.46
N ASP A 154 -4.66 34.45 -1.79
CA ASP A 154 -4.41 34.93 -3.16
C ASP A 154 -3.07 34.46 -3.73
N LYS A 155 -2.12 34.01 -2.89
CA LYS A 155 -0.86 33.41 -3.35
C LYS A 155 -1.03 32.00 -3.89
N PHE A 156 -2.10 31.30 -3.50
CA PHE A 156 -2.40 29.92 -3.90
C PHE A 156 -3.29 29.87 -5.16
N ALA A 157 -4.14 30.88 -5.35
CA ALA A 157 -5.02 30.97 -6.52
C ALA A 157 -4.24 31.06 -7.84
N LEU A 158 -4.47 30.09 -8.73
CA LEU A 158 -4.20 30.22 -10.16
C LEU A 158 -5.02 31.40 -10.74
N PRO A 159 -4.49 32.16 -11.73
CA PRO A 159 -5.23 33.27 -12.33
C PRO A 159 -6.57 32.81 -12.91
N GLU A 160 -7.58 33.66 -12.81
CA GLU A 160 -8.97 33.27 -13.09
C GLU A 160 -9.24 32.91 -14.56
N ASN A 161 -8.45 33.45 -15.48
CA ASN A 161 -8.52 33.22 -16.92
C ASN A 161 -7.57 32.11 -17.42
N VAL A 162 -6.81 31.46 -16.53
CA VAL A 162 -6.01 30.27 -16.88
C VAL A 162 -6.89 29.04 -16.64
N PRO A 163 -7.37 28.32 -17.66
CA PRO A 163 -8.15 27.11 -17.47
C PRO A 163 -7.28 25.98 -16.91
N VAL A 164 -7.92 25.02 -16.23
CA VAL A 164 -7.29 23.78 -15.74
C VAL A 164 -7.99 22.60 -16.40
N TYR A 165 -7.25 21.86 -17.22
CA TYR A 165 -7.66 20.57 -17.78
C TYR A 165 -7.05 19.45 -16.93
N ALA A 166 -7.60 18.24 -17.01
CA ALA A 166 -7.06 17.11 -16.27
C ALA A 166 -7.14 15.79 -17.06
N ILE A 167 -6.24 14.87 -16.78
CA ILE A 167 -6.28 13.47 -17.22
C ILE A 167 -6.50 12.63 -15.96
N PRO A 168 -7.50 11.75 -15.91
CA PRO A 168 -7.73 10.95 -14.71
C PRO A 168 -6.69 9.85 -14.56
N GLY A 169 -6.25 9.63 -13.32
CA GLY A 169 -5.46 8.45 -12.94
C GLY A 169 -6.30 7.35 -12.32
N ASN A 170 -5.65 6.29 -11.85
CA ASN A 170 -6.34 5.17 -11.20
C ASN A 170 -7.08 5.60 -9.93
N HIS A 171 -6.58 6.57 -9.17
CA HIS A 171 -7.25 7.02 -7.96
C HIS A 171 -8.57 7.74 -8.27
N ASP A 172 -8.65 8.52 -9.36
CA ASP A 172 -9.91 9.12 -9.82
C ASP A 172 -10.97 8.07 -10.21
N TRP A 173 -10.49 6.91 -10.69
CA TRP A 173 -11.32 5.78 -11.08
C TRP A 173 -11.85 4.92 -9.93
N TYR A 174 -11.35 5.07 -8.69
CA TYR A 174 -11.85 4.28 -7.56
C TYR A 174 -13.30 4.62 -7.19
N ASP A 175 -13.80 5.83 -7.46
CA ASP A 175 -15.23 6.17 -7.45
C ASP A 175 -15.85 6.14 -8.86
N GLY A 176 -15.39 5.22 -9.73
CA GLY A 176 -15.95 5.02 -11.06
C GLY A 176 -15.89 6.26 -11.96
N LEU A 177 -14.90 7.14 -11.72
CA LEU A 177 -14.71 8.45 -12.34
C LEU A 177 -15.81 9.50 -12.00
N TYR A 178 -16.72 9.24 -11.06
CA TYR A 178 -17.84 10.13 -10.78
C TYR A 178 -17.43 11.54 -10.32
N GLY A 179 -16.46 11.66 -9.40
CA GLY A 179 -15.99 12.96 -8.92
C GLY A 179 -15.32 13.79 -10.03
N PHE A 180 -14.52 13.14 -10.86
CA PHE A 180 -13.86 13.73 -12.03
C PHE A 180 -14.90 14.16 -13.10
N ALA A 181 -15.86 13.29 -13.42
CA ALA A 181 -16.94 13.61 -14.36
C ALA A 181 -17.77 14.81 -13.89
N HIS A 182 -18.14 14.82 -12.59
CA HIS A 182 -18.80 15.95 -11.94
C HIS A 182 -17.97 17.24 -12.05
N GLN A 183 -16.64 17.17 -11.96
CA GLN A 183 -15.73 18.33 -11.99
C GLN A 183 -15.41 18.87 -13.39
N PHE A 184 -15.08 18.03 -14.36
CA PHE A 184 -14.44 18.43 -15.62
C PHE A 184 -15.32 18.21 -16.87
N LEU A 185 -16.22 17.23 -16.84
CA LEU A 185 -16.96 16.76 -18.02
C LEU A 185 -18.38 17.35 -18.12
N TYR A 186 -18.96 17.76 -17.00
CA TYR A 186 -20.32 18.26 -16.91
C TYR A 186 -20.39 19.71 -16.43
N PRO A 187 -21.41 20.48 -16.84
CA PRO A 187 -21.59 21.86 -16.40
C PRO A 187 -22.12 21.91 -14.96
N ALA A 188 -22.00 23.08 -14.32
CA ALA A 188 -22.34 23.28 -12.90
C ALA A 188 -23.81 22.98 -12.54
N ASP A 189 -24.71 23.25 -13.47
CA ASP A 189 -26.16 23.09 -13.40
C ASP A 189 -26.63 21.70 -13.86
N GLY A 190 -25.93 21.09 -14.82
CA GLY A 190 -26.16 19.73 -15.31
C GLY A 190 -25.33 18.66 -14.60
N ARG A 191 -25.49 18.48 -13.28
CA ARG A 191 -24.72 17.47 -12.52
C ARG A 191 -24.95 16.05 -13.06
N PRO A 192 -23.91 15.23 -13.30
CA PRO A 192 -24.06 13.85 -13.73
C PRO A 192 -24.80 13.00 -12.69
N THR A 193 -25.63 12.09 -13.18
CA THR A 193 -26.17 10.97 -12.43
C THR A 193 -25.22 9.79 -12.50
N TRP A 194 -25.01 9.08 -11.39
CA TRP A 194 -24.21 7.85 -11.39
C TRP A 194 -24.91 6.72 -12.19
N PRO A 195 -24.28 6.15 -13.25
CA PRO A 195 -24.87 5.11 -14.09
C PRO A 195 -24.81 3.73 -13.42
N GLY A 196 -25.58 3.55 -12.35
CA GLY A 196 -25.60 2.32 -11.55
C GLY A 196 -25.96 1.06 -12.36
N GLU A 197 -26.67 1.22 -13.47
CA GLU A 197 -27.01 0.18 -14.45
C GLU A 197 -25.79 -0.51 -15.10
N LEU A 198 -24.66 0.19 -15.22
CA LEU A 198 -23.43 -0.34 -15.82
C LEU A 198 -22.65 -1.29 -14.89
N LEU A 199 -23.00 -1.32 -13.59
CA LEU A 199 -22.49 -2.34 -12.67
C LEU A 199 -23.01 -3.74 -13.01
N ALA A 200 -24.14 -3.86 -13.74
CA ALA A 200 -24.60 -5.15 -14.23
C ALA A 200 -23.56 -5.78 -15.18
N PRO A 201 -23.24 -7.07 -15.02
CA PRO A 201 -22.22 -7.72 -15.85
C PRO A 201 -22.64 -7.89 -17.31
N SER A 202 -21.67 -8.20 -18.16
CA SER A 202 -21.96 -8.90 -19.41
C SER A 202 -22.50 -10.30 -19.09
N PHE A 203 -23.58 -10.67 -19.78
CA PHE A 203 -24.17 -12.01 -19.72
C PHE A 203 -23.63 -12.94 -20.82
N ASP A 204 -22.54 -12.53 -21.49
CA ASP A 204 -21.82 -13.36 -22.43
C ASP A 204 -21.14 -14.54 -21.70
N GLY A 205 -21.15 -15.71 -22.35
CA GLY A 205 -20.72 -16.99 -21.79
C GLY A 205 -19.24 -17.31 -21.98
N THR A 206 -18.47 -16.41 -22.58
CA THR A 206 -17.06 -16.61 -22.97
C THR A 206 -16.07 -16.62 -21.80
N LEU A 207 -16.44 -16.13 -20.62
CA LEU A 207 -15.54 -16.02 -19.46
C LEU A 207 -15.27 -17.38 -18.78
N GLY A 208 -13.99 -17.64 -18.48
CA GLY A 208 -13.60 -18.80 -17.67
C GLY A 208 -14.16 -18.73 -16.25
N ARG A 209 -14.42 -19.89 -15.62
CA ARG A 209 -15.12 -19.99 -14.30
C ARG A 209 -14.58 -19.05 -13.22
N TRP A 210 -13.26 -18.87 -13.14
CA TRP A 210 -12.61 -17.99 -12.17
C TRP A 210 -12.73 -16.50 -12.51
N GLN A 211 -12.63 -16.15 -13.79
CA GLN A 211 -12.84 -14.78 -14.29
C GLN A 211 -14.30 -14.35 -14.06
N LEU A 212 -15.25 -15.24 -14.36
CA LEU A 212 -16.67 -15.04 -14.07
C LEU A 212 -16.91 -14.73 -12.59
N PHE A 213 -16.38 -15.56 -11.68
CA PHE A 213 -16.52 -15.32 -10.24
C PHE A 213 -15.92 -13.96 -9.82
N ARG A 214 -14.70 -13.64 -10.28
CA ARG A 214 -14.03 -12.37 -9.97
C ARG A 214 -14.80 -11.16 -10.48
N ASP A 215 -15.34 -11.22 -11.70
CA ASP A 215 -16.16 -10.15 -12.27
C ASP A 215 -17.46 -9.93 -11.47
N ARG A 216 -18.20 -11.01 -11.18
CA ARG A 216 -19.43 -10.91 -10.39
C ARG A 216 -19.17 -10.41 -8.98
N PHE A 217 -18.15 -10.94 -8.29
CA PHE A 217 -17.77 -10.50 -6.95
C PHE A 217 -17.35 -9.02 -6.97
N GLY A 218 -16.50 -8.62 -7.91
CA GLY A 218 -16.05 -7.23 -8.08
C GLY A 218 -17.24 -6.28 -8.27
N ARG A 219 -18.17 -6.59 -9.19
CA ARG A 219 -19.38 -5.80 -9.45
C ARG A 219 -20.33 -5.73 -8.26
N ILE A 220 -20.53 -6.84 -7.53
CA ILE A 220 -21.38 -6.86 -6.33
C ILE A 220 -20.76 -6.03 -5.20
N MET A 221 -19.45 -6.15 -4.98
CA MET A 221 -18.75 -5.48 -3.89
C MET A 221 -18.33 -4.04 -4.19
N TRP A 222 -18.32 -3.63 -5.47
CA TRP A 222 -17.92 -2.31 -5.96
C TRP A 222 -18.49 -1.18 -5.10
N ARG A 223 -17.61 -0.31 -4.59
CA ARG A 223 -18.00 0.89 -3.86
C ARG A 223 -18.71 1.84 -4.80
N THR A 224 -19.97 2.14 -4.53
CA THR A 224 -20.71 3.19 -5.23
C THR A 224 -20.21 4.56 -4.78
N PRO A 225 -20.12 5.56 -5.68
CA PRO A 225 -19.63 6.89 -5.33
C PRO A 225 -20.48 7.56 -4.25
N SER A 226 -19.87 8.49 -3.52
CA SER A 226 -20.61 9.34 -2.57
C SER A 226 -21.42 10.42 -3.30
N GLU A 227 -22.57 10.78 -2.77
CA GLU A 227 -23.30 11.96 -3.22
C GLU A 227 -22.54 13.26 -2.83
N PRO A 228 -22.67 14.35 -3.61
CA PRO A 228 -22.10 15.65 -3.25
C PRO A 228 -22.81 16.26 -2.03
N VAL A 229 -22.06 16.56 -0.96
CA VAL A 229 -22.62 17.10 0.29
C VAL A 229 -22.65 18.63 0.25
N GLY A 230 -23.85 19.21 0.26
CA GLY A 230 -24.03 20.67 0.21
C GLY A 230 -23.42 21.29 -1.05
N ASN A 231 -22.63 22.35 -0.87
CA ASN A 231 -21.84 22.97 -1.94
C ASN A 231 -20.44 22.33 -2.05
N ALA A 232 -20.36 21.00 -2.16
CA ALA A 232 -19.11 20.21 -2.29
C ALA A 232 -18.25 20.53 -3.54
N ALA A 233 -18.69 21.48 -4.37
CA ALA A 233 -17.79 22.35 -5.09
C ALA A 233 -18.29 23.80 -4.89
N PRO A 234 -17.42 24.78 -4.58
CA PRO A 234 -17.79 26.19 -4.72
C PRO A 234 -18.23 26.46 -6.15
N ALA A 235 -19.11 27.46 -6.32
CA ALA A 235 -19.85 27.75 -7.55
C ALA A 235 -19.04 27.44 -8.82
N ARG A 236 -19.33 26.28 -9.42
CA ARG A 236 -18.74 25.88 -10.70
C ARG A 236 -19.19 26.83 -11.80
N TRP A 237 -18.38 26.88 -12.85
CA TRP A 237 -18.42 27.87 -13.90
C TRP A 237 -19.72 27.73 -14.80
N GLY A 238 -20.24 28.85 -15.39
CA GLY A 238 -21.44 29.07 -16.30
C GLY A 238 -21.38 30.22 -17.39
N LYS A 239 -21.89 31.47 -17.15
CA LYS A 239 -21.49 32.79 -17.79
C LYS A 239 -21.43 33.96 -16.73
N PRO A 240 -20.55 35.01 -16.78
CA PRO A 240 -20.53 36.13 -15.79
C PRO A 240 -21.71 37.10 -15.92
N THR A 241 -22.27 37.61 -14.83
CA THR A 241 -23.30 38.68 -14.90
C THR A 241 -22.67 40.02 -15.22
N ASP A 242 -23.46 40.94 -15.78
CA ASP A 242 -22.98 42.28 -16.13
C ASP A 242 -22.71 43.15 -14.88
N ASP A 243 -23.13 42.67 -13.69
CA ASP A 243 -22.93 43.27 -12.36
C ASP A 243 -21.56 42.96 -11.73
N GLY A 244 -20.72 42.13 -12.38
CA GLY A 244 -19.38 41.80 -11.91
C GLY A 244 -19.24 40.53 -11.06
N ASP A 245 -20.28 39.69 -10.97
CA ASP A 245 -20.13 38.37 -10.33
C ASP A 245 -19.19 37.46 -11.13
N PRO A 246 -18.44 36.57 -10.45
CA PRO A 246 -17.42 35.75 -11.07
C PRO A 246 -17.93 34.96 -12.27
N ALA A 247 -17.08 35.01 -13.28
CA ALA A 247 -17.22 34.30 -14.52
C ALA A 247 -17.01 32.81 -14.35
N LYS A 248 -17.25 32.20 -15.49
CA LYS A 248 -18.23 31.17 -15.52
C LYS A 248 -18.23 30.78 -17.01
N GLU A 249 -18.12 29.48 -17.24
CA GLU A 249 -17.73 28.82 -18.47
C GLU A 249 -18.63 27.59 -18.69
N LYS A 250 -18.33 26.86 -19.74
CA LYS A 250 -18.99 25.64 -20.21
C LYS A 250 -18.22 24.42 -19.68
N PRO A 251 -18.63 23.17 -20.00
CA PRO A 251 -17.84 21.99 -19.66
C PRO A 251 -16.39 22.11 -20.14
N LEU A 252 -15.43 21.89 -19.23
CA LEU A 252 -14.01 22.20 -19.42
C LEU A 252 -13.35 21.32 -20.49
N GLN A 253 -13.66 20.03 -20.50
CA GLN A 253 -13.11 19.08 -21.47
C GLN A 253 -14.19 18.09 -21.97
N PRO A 254 -14.07 17.55 -23.19
CA PRO A 254 -15.16 16.81 -23.85
C PRO A 254 -15.37 15.39 -23.28
N ALA A 255 -14.30 14.80 -22.74
CA ALA A 255 -14.21 13.40 -22.32
C ALA A 255 -12.99 13.23 -21.37
N PRO A 256 -12.82 12.07 -20.70
CA PRO A 256 -11.63 11.80 -19.90
C PRO A 256 -10.33 11.67 -20.72
N TYR A 257 -10.43 11.33 -22.00
CA TYR A 257 -9.34 11.37 -22.98
C TYR A 257 -9.71 12.37 -24.09
N PHE A 258 -8.74 13.15 -24.57
CA PHE A 258 -9.00 14.28 -25.48
C PHE A 258 -7.72 14.79 -26.14
N LEU A 259 -7.86 15.66 -27.14
CA LEU A 259 -6.75 16.34 -27.81
C LEU A 259 -6.73 17.82 -27.43
N ILE A 260 -5.60 18.38 -27.02
CA ILE A 260 -5.39 19.84 -27.01
C ILE A 260 -4.58 20.20 -28.25
N GLU A 261 -5.15 20.98 -29.17
CA GLU A 261 -4.43 21.54 -30.29
C GLU A 261 -3.89 22.92 -29.91
N THR A 262 -2.59 23.01 -29.66
CA THR A 262 -1.90 24.26 -29.31
C THR A 262 -1.40 24.97 -30.57
N GLU A 263 -0.63 26.07 -30.42
CA GLU A 263 -0.11 26.81 -31.57
C GLU A 263 0.85 25.97 -32.42
N HIS A 264 1.82 25.30 -31.81
CA HIS A 264 2.87 24.55 -32.52
C HIS A 264 2.79 23.02 -32.36
N VAL A 265 2.13 22.50 -31.32
CA VAL A 265 2.07 21.06 -31.01
C VAL A 265 0.64 20.58 -30.75
N ARG A 266 0.47 19.26 -30.67
CA ARG A 266 -0.77 18.60 -30.27
C ARG A 266 -0.52 17.75 -29.03
N LEU A 267 -1.32 17.95 -27.97
CA LEU A 267 -1.23 17.15 -26.74
C LEU A 267 -2.32 16.09 -26.75
N VAL A 268 -1.94 14.82 -26.84
CA VAL A 268 -2.86 13.67 -26.93
C VAL A 268 -3.01 13.09 -25.53
N CYS A 269 -4.16 13.34 -24.89
CA CYS A 269 -4.42 12.99 -23.50
C CYS A 269 -5.16 11.65 -23.40
N LEU A 270 -4.53 10.63 -22.81
CA LEU A 270 -5.09 9.28 -22.65
C LEU A 270 -5.51 8.96 -21.21
N ASP A 271 -6.68 8.36 -21.07
CA ASP A 271 -7.21 7.81 -19.81
C ASP A 271 -6.87 6.32 -19.73
N THR A 272 -6.02 5.98 -18.76
CA THR A 272 -5.50 4.62 -18.53
C THR A 272 -6.27 3.80 -17.49
N GLY A 273 -7.37 4.32 -16.92
CA GLY A 273 -8.19 3.56 -15.98
C GLY A 273 -7.48 3.13 -14.69
N ILE A 274 -8.03 2.12 -14.01
CA ILE A 274 -7.42 1.47 -12.84
C ILE A 274 -6.18 0.65 -13.24
N ASP A 275 -6.30 -0.13 -14.31
CA ASP A 275 -5.35 -1.20 -14.66
C ASP A 275 -4.15 -0.71 -15.50
N GLY A 276 -4.14 0.55 -15.95
CA GLY A 276 -3.15 1.06 -16.91
C GLY A 276 -3.49 0.76 -18.37
N ALA A 277 -4.77 0.53 -18.68
CA ALA A 277 -5.26 0.07 -19.98
C ALA A 277 -6.25 1.05 -20.62
N ILE A 278 -6.15 1.21 -21.94
CA ILE A 278 -7.16 1.91 -22.75
C ILE A 278 -8.11 0.90 -23.40
N ASP A 279 -9.30 1.34 -23.81
CA ASP A 279 -10.28 0.51 -24.52
C ASP A 279 -10.15 0.62 -26.06
N HIS A 280 -10.96 -0.16 -26.77
CA HIS A 280 -10.93 -0.21 -28.22
C HIS A 280 -11.36 1.10 -28.90
N GLU A 281 -12.33 1.83 -28.34
CA GLU A 281 -12.77 3.10 -28.92
C GLU A 281 -11.73 4.21 -28.70
N GLN A 282 -11.06 4.25 -27.54
CA GLN A 282 -9.93 5.15 -27.30
C GLN A 282 -8.74 4.83 -28.21
N MET A 283 -8.43 3.55 -28.46
CA MET A 283 -7.39 3.14 -29.42
C MET A 283 -7.75 3.57 -30.85
N LYS A 284 -8.98 3.30 -31.29
CA LYS A 284 -9.47 3.67 -32.63
C LYS A 284 -9.52 5.20 -32.83
N TRP A 285 -9.85 5.96 -31.79
CA TRP A 285 -9.71 7.42 -31.79
C TRP A 285 -8.25 7.85 -31.92
N LEU A 286 -7.34 7.24 -31.17
CA LEU A 286 -5.90 7.50 -31.25
C LEU A 286 -5.32 7.21 -32.65
N GLU A 287 -5.71 6.09 -33.26
CA GLU A 287 -5.37 5.70 -34.65
C GLU A 287 -5.95 6.70 -35.68
N SER A 288 -7.07 7.35 -35.39
CA SER A 288 -7.66 8.37 -36.28
C SER A 288 -6.93 9.73 -36.27
N LEU A 289 -5.99 9.95 -35.32
CA LEU A 289 -5.22 11.19 -35.20
C LEU A 289 -4.12 11.26 -36.27
N GLY A 290 -4.47 11.76 -37.46
CA GLY A 290 -3.56 11.92 -38.59
C GLY A 290 -2.30 12.76 -38.35
N GLY A 291 -1.43 12.80 -39.37
CA GLY A 291 -0.18 13.57 -39.36
C GLY A 291 -0.35 15.09 -39.24
N GLY A 292 0.77 15.81 -39.21
CA GLY A 292 0.81 17.28 -39.19
C GLY A 292 1.68 17.83 -38.06
N LYS A 293 1.08 18.59 -37.13
CA LYS A 293 1.78 19.13 -35.95
C LYS A 293 2.41 18.00 -35.11
N PRO A 294 3.64 18.18 -34.57
CA PRO A 294 4.24 17.24 -33.64
C PRO A 294 3.33 16.93 -32.45
N LYS A 295 3.28 15.66 -32.06
CA LYS A 295 2.41 15.15 -30.99
C LYS A 295 3.19 14.88 -29.71
N ILE A 296 2.62 15.25 -28.57
CA ILE A 296 3.09 14.83 -27.24
C ILE A 296 2.00 13.97 -26.61
N LEU A 297 2.33 12.74 -26.26
CA LEU A 297 1.42 11.88 -25.51
C LEU A 297 1.41 12.33 -24.04
N MET A 298 0.23 12.54 -23.48
CA MET A 298 0.00 12.79 -22.07
C MET A 298 -0.81 11.60 -21.53
N THR A 299 -0.31 10.86 -20.54
CA THR A 299 -0.91 9.60 -20.07
C THR A 299 -1.00 9.56 -18.55
N GLY A 300 -2.05 8.92 -18.00
CA GLY A 300 -2.14 8.67 -16.57
C GLY A 300 -0.90 7.91 -16.05
N LYS A 301 -0.63 6.74 -16.62
CA LYS A 301 0.56 5.93 -16.30
C LYS A 301 1.66 6.06 -17.36
N PRO A 302 2.93 6.24 -17.00
CA PRO A 302 4.03 6.48 -17.93
C PRO A 302 4.44 5.19 -18.67
N LEU A 303 4.67 5.30 -19.97
CA LEU A 303 5.08 4.17 -20.83
C LEU A 303 6.51 3.69 -20.57
N VAL A 304 7.38 4.56 -20.04
CA VAL A 304 8.76 4.21 -19.64
C VAL A 304 9.02 4.80 -18.25
N VAL A 305 9.27 3.95 -17.25
CA VAL A 305 9.47 4.36 -15.86
C VAL A 305 10.23 3.32 -15.04
N ASN A 306 11.07 3.80 -14.12
CA ASN A 306 11.98 3.01 -13.29
C ASN A 306 12.90 2.10 -14.11
N GLY A 307 13.35 2.60 -15.26
CA GLY A 307 14.30 1.94 -16.16
C GLY A 307 13.71 0.87 -17.07
N ALA A 308 12.38 0.81 -17.24
CA ALA A 308 11.72 -0.21 -18.06
C ALA A 308 10.48 0.33 -18.79
N VAL A 309 10.22 -0.23 -19.97
CA VAL A 309 8.94 -0.06 -20.68
C VAL A 309 7.82 -0.72 -19.87
N ARG A 310 6.71 -0.01 -19.66
CA ARG A 310 5.49 -0.51 -19.02
C ARG A 310 4.44 -0.86 -20.06
N LYS A 311 3.65 -1.88 -19.75
CA LYS A 311 2.54 -2.30 -20.61
C LYS A 311 1.36 -1.36 -20.44
N CYS A 312 0.85 -0.81 -21.54
CA CYS A 312 -0.43 -0.13 -21.63
C CYS A 312 -1.31 -0.91 -22.62
N THR A 313 -1.96 -1.96 -22.12
CA THR A 313 -2.60 -2.94 -23.00
C THR A 313 -3.98 -2.49 -23.48
N VAL A 314 -4.28 -2.72 -24.76
CA VAL A 314 -5.67 -2.78 -25.27
C VAL A 314 -6.26 -4.18 -24.99
N PRO A 315 -7.55 -4.34 -24.67
CA PRO A 315 -8.19 -5.65 -24.57
C PRO A 315 -7.92 -6.53 -25.80
N GLY A 316 -7.74 -7.83 -25.57
CA GLY A 316 -7.33 -8.79 -26.62
C GLY A 316 -5.88 -8.68 -27.10
N GLN A 317 -5.10 -7.65 -26.72
CA GLN A 317 -3.74 -7.42 -27.25
C GLN A 317 -2.60 -7.58 -26.21
N ARG A 318 -2.87 -8.23 -25.06
CA ARG A 318 -1.98 -8.28 -23.88
C ARG A 318 -0.60 -8.95 -24.09
N GLU A 319 -0.46 -9.73 -25.15
CA GLU A 319 0.73 -10.54 -25.46
C GLU A 319 1.62 -9.94 -26.56
N LYS A 320 1.22 -8.82 -27.18
CA LYS A 320 2.07 -8.15 -28.19
C LYS A 320 3.35 -7.57 -27.55
N VAL A 321 4.45 -7.69 -28.30
CA VAL A 321 5.76 -7.08 -28.01
C VAL A 321 6.25 -6.41 -29.30
N PRO A 322 6.62 -5.10 -29.29
CA PRO A 322 6.49 -4.16 -28.16
C PRO A 322 5.03 -3.98 -27.73
N ASP A 323 4.84 -3.37 -26.56
CA ASP A 323 3.52 -3.02 -26.06
C ASP A 323 2.73 -2.19 -27.09
N PRO A 324 1.41 -2.40 -27.30
CA PRO A 324 0.68 -1.77 -28.40
C PRO A 324 0.78 -0.25 -28.44
N ILE A 325 0.67 0.42 -27.29
CA ILE A 325 0.70 1.89 -27.22
C ILE A 325 2.12 2.40 -27.33
N HIS A 326 3.08 1.76 -26.65
CA HIS A 326 4.50 2.10 -26.81
C HIS A 326 4.95 1.95 -28.26
N GLY A 327 4.56 0.86 -28.94
CA GLY A 327 4.85 0.62 -30.35
C GLY A 327 4.26 1.71 -31.24
N PHE A 328 2.97 2.02 -31.06
CA PHE A 328 2.27 3.07 -31.81
C PHE A 328 2.94 4.44 -31.65
N VAL A 329 3.26 4.90 -30.43
CA VAL A 329 3.90 6.22 -30.28
C VAL A 329 5.39 6.23 -30.61
N SER A 330 6.04 5.07 -30.69
CA SER A 330 7.44 4.97 -31.16
C SER A 330 7.56 5.02 -32.68
N ASP A 331 6.47 4.84 -33.41
CA ASP A 331 6.46 4.91 -34.88
C ASP A 331 6.61 6.38 -35.36
N PRO A 332 7.67 6.70 -36.13
CA PRO A 332 7.86 8.04 -36.67
C PRO A 332 6.71 8.54 -37.55
N ASP A 333 5.96 7.65 -38.20
CA ASP A 333 4.84 8.01 -39.09
C ASP A 333 3.64 8.56 -38.28
N HIS A 334 3.52 8.20 -37.00
CA HIS A 334 2.50 8.75 -36.11
C HIS A 334 2.89 10.10 -35.49
N GLY A 335 4.16 10.51 -35.59
CA GLY A 335 4.59 11.90 -35.32
C GLY A 335 4.64 12.30 -33.85
N PHE A 336 4.79 11.32 -32.96
CA PHE A 336 5.01 11.56 -31.53
C PHE A 336 6.48 11.88 -31.25
N ILE A 337 6.70 12.92 -30.44
CA ILE A 337 8.04 13.45 -30.13
C ILE A 337 8.39 13.31 -28.65
N ALA A 338 7.37 13.23 -27.79
CA ALA A 338 7.53 12.93 -26.37
C ALA A 338 6.31 12.20 -25.80
N THR A 339 6.51 11.49 -24.69
CA THR A 339 5.44 10.99 -23.80
C THR A 339 5.66 11.52 -22.40
N VAL A 340 4.62 12.00 -21.72
CA VAL A 340 4.66 12.48 -20.33
C VAL A 340 3.64 11.70 -19.52
N GLY A 341 4.02 11.13 -18.37
CA GLY A 341 3.10 10.39 -17.49
C GLY A 341 3.23 10.71 -15.99
N GLY A 342 2.12 10.53 -15.26
CA GLY A 342 2.02 10.67 -13.80
C GLY A 342 2.32 9.35 -13.06
N ASP A 343 1.50 8.98 -12.06
CA ASP A 343 1.47 7.72 -11.28
C ASP A 343 2.72 7.40 -10.44
N THR A 344 3.91 7.76 -10.92
CA THR A 344 5.18 7.60 -10.22
C THR A 344 5.62 8.95 -9.67
N HIS A 345 5.65 9.07 -8.35
CA HIS A 345 5.76 10.36 -7.65
C HIS A 345 7.19 10.89 -7.53
N ASN A 346 7.86 11.01 -8.66
CA ASN A 346 9.15 11.66 -8.85
C ASN A 346 9.30 12.12 -10.31
N PHE A 347 10.39 12.80 -10.62
CA PHE A 347 10.74 13.17 -11.99
C PHE A 347 11.73 12.16 -12.56
N GLN A 348 11.52 11.75 -13.83
CA GLN A 348 12.47 10.95 -14.60
C GLN A 348 12.47 11.41 -16.05
N LEU A 349 13.65 11.53 -16.66
CA LEU A 349 13.81 11.80 -18.09
C LEU A 349 14.52 10.63 -18.77
N TYR A 350 14.00 10.19 -19.92
CA TYR A 350 14.62 9.23 -20.81
C TYR A 350 14.80 9.88 -22.18
N GLU A 351 16.05 9.98 -22.63
CA GLU A 351 16.39 10.61 -23.91
C GLU A 351 16.48 9.55 -25.01
N PRO A 352 16.04 9.87 -26.25
CA PRO A 352 16.29 8.99 -27.38
C PRO A 352 17.78 8.96 -27.75
N PRO A 353 18.24 7.89 -28.44
CA PRO A 353 19.63 7.75 -28.88
C PRO A 353 20.12 8.94 -29.72
N LYS A 354 21.40 9.28 -29.57
CA LYS A 354 22.08 10.22 -30.48
C LYS A 354 22.44 9.51 -31.78
N ASP A 355 22.05 10.11 -32.89
CA ASP A 355 22.53 9.76 -34.22
C ASP A 355 24.06 9.99 -34.28
N LYS A 356 24.82 8.95 -34.64
CA LYS A 356 26.29 8.97 -34.59
C LYS A 356 26.94 9.90 -35.61
N GLN A 357 26.21 10.31 -36.66
CA GLN A 357 26.74 11.11 -37.76
C GLN A 357 26.41 12.59 -37.58
N THR A 358 25.19 12.90 -37.11
CA THR A 358 24.68 14.27 -36.95
C THR A 358 24.74 14.78 -35.51
N GLY A 359 24.91 13.91 -34.51
CA GLY A 359 24.84 14.27 -33.08
C GLY A 359 23.43 14.59 -32.56
N VAL A 360 22.45 14.70 -33.46
CA VAL A 360 21.03 14.98 -33.16
C VAL A 360 20.39 13.74 -32.55
N ARG A 361 19.49 13.93 -31.57
CA ARG A 361 18.69 12.82 -31.04
C ARG A 361 17.52 12.54 -31.95
N LYS A 362 17.33 11.27 -32.35
CA LYS A 362 16.21 10.83 -33.19
C LYS A 362 15.43 9.76 -32.44
N GLY A 363 14.12 9.97 -32.30
CA GLY A 363 13.21 9.09 -31.59
C GLY A 363 12.40 9.82 -30.52
N LEU A 364 11.73 9.03 -29.69
CA LEU A 364 10.76 9.48 -28.70
C LEU A 364 11.44 9.81 -27.36
N TRP A 365 11.10 10.95 -26.77
CA TRP A 365 11.49 11.29 -25.39
C TRP A 365 10.44 10.76 -24.40
N HIS A 366 10.85 10.28 -23.23
CA HIS A 366 9.90 9.90 -22.18
C HIS A 366 10.16 10.69 -20.90
N ILE A 367 9.11 11.23 -20.32
CA ILE A 367 9.13 12.08 -19.12
C ILE A 367 8.15 11.50 -18.10
N VAL A 368 8.61 11.29 -16.88
CA VAL A 368 7.78 10.95 -15.72
C VAL A 368 7.68 12.22 -14.88
N SER A 369 6.46 12.59 -14.48
CA SER A 369 6.19 13.88 -13.83
C SER A 369 5.06 13.81 -12.79
N GLY A 370 5.06 12.78 -11.95
CA GLY A 370 4.04 12.60 -10.90
C GLY A 370 4.34 13.26 -9.56
N GLY A 371 5.26 14.22 -9.51
CA GLY A 371 5.70 14.84 -8.26
C GLY A 371 4.87 16.04 -7.80
N GLY A 372 3.65 16.26 -8.29
CA GLY A 372 2.92 17.53 -8.10
C GLY A 372 2.27 17.71 -6.73
N GLY A 373 2.09 16.64 -5.96
CA GLY A 373 1.59 16.75 -4.58
C GLY A 373 1.56 15.47 -3.77
N ALA A 374 1.50 14.29 -4.39
CA ALA A 374 1.50 13.01 -3.67
C ALA A 374 2.88 12.54 -3.16
N TYR A 375 2.87 11.62 -2.18
CA TYR A 375 4.01 11.06 -1.45
C TYR A 375 5.17 10.63 -2.37
N THR A 376 6.40 11.09 -2.09
CA THR A 376 7.52 10.90 -3.04
C THR A 376 7.89 9.41 -3.25
N HIS A 377 8.01 8.99 -4.51
CA HIS A 377 8.53 7.66 -4.87
C HIS A 377 10.07 7.66 -4.92
N ALA A 378 10.69 6.58 -4.44
CA ALA A 378 12.14 6.45 -4.40
C ALA A 378 12.79 6.36 -5.80
N THR A 379 13.79 7.21 -6.08
CA THR A 379 14.59 7.19 -7.33
C THR A 379 15.93 6.46 -7.17
N HIS A 380 16.35 6.20 -5.94
CA HIS A 380 17.57 5.45 -5.64
C HIS A 380 17.56 3.96 -6.09
N PRO A 381 16.40 3.25 -6.21
CA PRO A 381 16.37 1.88 -6.73
C PRO A 381 16.34 1.78 -8.26
N ILE A 382 16.26 2.90 -8.98
CA ILE A 382 16.21 2.92 -10.45
C ILE A 382 17.60 2.53 -10.99
N LYS A 383 17.63 1.52 -11.87
CA LYS A 383 18.86 1.13 -12.58
C LYS A 383 19.36 2.29 -13.44
N THR A 384 20.66 2.59 -13.33
CA THR A 384 21.38 3.45 -14.29
C THR A 384 22.73 2.83 -14.71
N ALA A 385 22.93 1.55 -14.43
CA ALA A 385 24.05 0.74 -14.92
C ALA A 385 23.74 0.28 -16.35
N GLU A 386 24.74 -0.01 -17.19
CA GLU A 386 24.51 -0.37 -18.60
C GLU A 386 23.45 -1.48 -18.78
N PRO A 387 22.62 -1.42 -19.84
CA PRO A 387 21.59 -2.44 -20.10
C PRO A 387 22.22 -3.84 -20.17
N ASP A 388 21.61 -4.83 -19.52
CA ASP A 388 21.93 -6.22 -19.83
C ASP A 388 21.49 -6.48 -21.29
N PRO A 389 22.40 -6.84 -22.21
CA PRO A 389 22.03 -7.10 -23.60
C PRO A 389 21.02 -8.24 -23.79
N ARG A 390 20.76 -9.03 -22.74
CA ARG A 390 19.79 -10.13 -22.70
C ARG A 390 18.40 -9.68 -22.23
N ALA A 391 18.25 -8.44 -21.76
CA ALA A 391 17.01 -7.87 -21.24
C ALA A 391 16.56 -6.68 -22.10
N GLU A 392 15.93 -6.98 -23.24
CA GLU A 392 15.50 -6.05 -24.31
C GLU A 392 14.64 -4.85 -23.85
N THR A 393 14.14 -4.86 -22.61
CA THR A 393 13.23 -3.84 -22.06
C THR A 393 13.90 -2.79 -21.17
N THR A 394 15.22 -2.84 -20.98
CA THR A 394 15.93 -1.94 -20.06
C THR A 394 16.28 -0.60 -20.72
N VAL A 395 15.69 0.50 -20.24
CA VAL A 395 15.94 1.87 -20.74
C VAL A 395 16.66 2.68 -19.68
N MET A 396 17.76 3.36 -20.01
CA MET A 396 18.49 4.19 -19.04
C MET A 396 17.88 5.59 -18.92
N PRO A 397 17.62 6.09 -17.69
CA PRO A 397 17.30 7.50 -17.52
C PRO A 397 18.52 8.34 -17.93
N ALA A 398 18.27 9.55 -18.43
CA ALA A 398 19.32 10.49 -18.78
C ALA A 398 20.21 10.75 -17.56
N LYS A 399 21.51 10.86 -17.78
CA LYS A 399 22.48 11.01 -16.69
C LYS A 399 22.09 12.20 -15.81
N GLU A 400 21.87 11.92 -14.53
CA GLU A 400 21.51 12.88 -13.47
C GLU A 400 20.10 13.53 -13.57
N MET A 401 19.30 13.22 -14.60
CA MET A 401 17.93 13.73 -14.77
C MET A 401 16.88 12.89 -14.01
N LEU A 402 17.07 12.79 -12.69
CA LEU A 402 16.12 12.26 -11.73
C LEU A 402 15.92 13.30 -10.63
N PHE A 403 14.68 13.58 -10.22
CA PHE A 403 14.40 14.44 -9.06
C PHE A 403 13.37 13.76 -8.13
N PRO A 404 13.74 13.41 -6.87
CA PRO A 404 15.06 13.57 -6.26
C PRO A 404 16.17 12.83 -7.01
N ARG A 405 17.40 13.31 -6.96
CA ARG A 405 18.57 12.57 -7.47
C ARG A 405 18.74 11.29 -6.65
N SER A 406 19.28 10.22 -7.22
CA SER A 406 19.37 8.90 -6.54
C SER A 406 20.10 8.96 -5.18
N HIS A 407 21.08 9.86 -4.98
CA HIS A 407 21.76 10.01 -3.70
C HIS A 407 20.92 10.78 -2.66
N GLU A 408 20.23 11.86 -3.07
CA GLU A 408 19.26 12.57 -2.23
C GLU A 408 18.16 11.62 -1.76
N SER A 409 17.61 10.82 -2.68
CA SER A 409 16.56 9.84 -2.39
C SER A 409 17.04 8.77 -1.40
N LEU A 410 18.24 8.20 -1.59
CA LEU A 410 18.80 7.22 -0.66
C LEU A 410 18.99 7.83 0.74
N SER A 411 19.54 9.04 0.81
CA SER A 411 19.74 9.78 2.06
C SER A 411 18.41 10.06 2.79
N PHE A 412 17.42 10.59 2.06
CA PHE A 412 16.07 10.91 2.56
C PHE A 412 15.34 9.68 3.12
N PHE A 413 15.31 8.57 2.38
CA PHE A 413 14.63 7.35 2.84
C PHE A 413 15.38 6.65 3.97
N ALA A 414 16.72 6.65 3.97
CA ALA A 414 17.50 6.07 5.07
C ALA A 414 17.31 6.81 6.40
N GLN A 415 17.23 8.15 6.36
CA GLN A 415 16.98 8.98 7.54
C GLN A 415 15.62 8.70 8.20
N GLN A 416 14.64 8.19 7.46
CA GLN A 416 13.29 7.89 7.97
C GLN A 416 13.13 6.42 8.33
N LEU A 417 13.57 5.53 7.44
CA LEU A 417 13.40 4.09 7.59
C LEU A 417 14.25 3.53 8.73
N VAL A 418 15.53 3.92 8.85
CA VAL A 418 16.44 3.31 9.82
C VAL A 418 16.03 3.62 11.29
N PRO A 419 15.70 4.86 11.69
CA PRO A 419 15.18 5.11 13.03
C PRO A 419 13.83 4.43 13.29
N SER A 420 12.99 4.30 12.27
CA SER A 420 11.70 3.59 12.39
C SER A 420 11.88 2.10 12.63
N ILE A 421 12.80 1.46 11.89
CA ILE A 421 13.22 0.07 12.11
C ILE A 421 13.85 -0.10 13.49
N TRP A 422 14.69 0.83 13.95
CA TRP A 422 15.25 0.80 15.31
C TRP A 422 14.15 0.85 16.38
N ARG A 423 13.17 1.76 16.27
CA ARG A 423 12.02 1.84 17.20
C ARG A 423 11.16 0.59 17.17
N LEU A 424 10.94 0.02 15.99
CA LEU A 424 10.17 -1.22 15.80
C LEU A 424 10.90 -2.44 16.39
N MET A 425 12.21 -2.53 16.20
CA MET A 425 13.06 -3.55 16.80
C MET A 425 13.12 -3.44 18.33
N LEU A 426 13.22 -2.22 18.88
CA LEU A 426 13.07 -1.99 20.33
C LEU A 426 11.71 -2.47 20.85
N SER A 427 10.63 -2.24 20.12
CA SER A 427 9.29 -2.70 20.50
C SER A 427 9.20 -4.23 20.51
N ALA A 428 9.81 -4.88 19.51
CA ALA A 428 9.92 -6.34 19.45
C ALA A 428 10.77 -6.93 20.61
N ILE A 429 11.85 -6.25 21.01
CA ILE A 429 12.66 -6.64 22.19
C ILE A 429 11.86 -6.51 23.47
N PHE A 430 11.12 -5.41 23.66
CA PHE A 430 10.27 -5.23 24.83
C PHE A 430 9.16 -6.30 24.88
N PHE A 431 8.56 -6.66 23.75
CA PHE A 431 7.62 -7.79 23.68
C PHE A 431 8.28 -9.12 24.08
N GLY A 432 9.47 -9.43 23.56
CA GLY A 432 10.22 -10.63 23.94
C GLY A 432 10.63 -10.66 25.43
N ALA A 433 11.03 -9.52 25.98
CA ALA A 433 11.28 -9.38 27.42
C ALA A 433 9.99 -9.55 28.24
N GLY A 434 8.85 -9.13 27.68
CA GLY A 434 7.52 -9.33 28.26
C GLY A 434 7.14 -10.80 28.33
N LEU A 435 7.41 -11.56 27.26
CA LEU A 435 7.20 -13.01 27.25
C LEU A 435 7.99 -13.69 28.38
N ALA A 436 9.28 -13.37 28.50
CA ALA A 436 10.16 -13.92 29.54
C ALA A 436 9.76 -13.51 30.96
N LEU A 437 9.37 -12.24 31.15
CA LEU A 437 8.89 -11.72 32.44
C LEU A 437 7.55 -12.37 32.83
N GLY A 438 6.65 -12.58 31.87
CA GLY A 438 5.41 -13.34 32.06
C GLY A 438 5.68 -14.80 32.47
N THR A 439 6.66 -15.46 31.86
CA THR A 439 7.08 -16.82 32.26
C THR A 439 7.63 -16.82 33.69
N TRP A 440 8.39 -15.80 34.07
CA TRP A 440 8.90 -15.66 35.43
C TRP A 440 7.80 -15.42 36.48
N PHE A 441 6.80 -14.59 36.16
CA PHE A 441 5.63 -14.40 37.01
C PHE A 441 4.82 -15.69 37.17
N ALA A 442 4.49 -16.37 36.06
CA ALA A 442 3.72 -17.62 36.07
C ALA A 442 4.38 -18.74 36.89
N ASN A 443 5.72 -18.81 36.90
CA ASN A 443 6.49 -19.75 37.70
C ASN A 443 6.75 -19.27 39.16
N GLY A 444 5.90 -18.39 39.70
CA GLY A 444 5.94 -17.96 41.10
C GLY A 444 7.06 -16.99 41.47
N GLY A 445 7.70 -16.34 40.49
CA GLY A 445 8.83 -15.43 40.71
C GLY A 445 8.56 -14.29 41.71
N TRP A 446 7.32 -13.78 41.74
CA TRP A 446 6.89 -12.71 42.66
C TRP A 446 7.02 -13.10 44.14
N ALA A 447 6.69 -14.34 44.51
CA ALA A 447 6.73 -14.82 45.88
C ALA A 447 8.16 -14.90 46.45
N ARG A 448 9.20 -14.82 45.60
CA ARG A 448 10.61 -14.77 46.01
C ARG A 448 11.16 -13.35 46.22
N TRP A 449 10.41 -12.30 45.91
CA TRP A 449 10.94 -10.92 45.85
C TRP A 449 10.37 -9.96 46.90
N THR A 450 9.32 -10.34 47.62
CA THR A 450 8.69 -9.48 48.63
C THR A 450 9.44 -9.46 49.96
N LEU A 451 9.77 -8.25 50.45
CA LEU A 451 10.40 -7.97 51.75
C LEU A 451 9.52 -8.30 52.99
N TYR A 452 8.31 -8.81 52.82
CA TYR A 452 7.34 -9.09 53.89
C TYR A 452 6.71 -10.49 53.72
N PRO A 453 7.14 -11.50 54.50
CA PRO A 453 6.60 -12.87 54.42
C PRO A 453 5.17 -13.08 54.95
N SER A 454 4.52 -12.05 55.49
CA SER A 454 3.33 -12.19 56.35
C SER A 454 2.24 -11.12 56.14
N GLY A 455 2.27 -10.40 55.02
CA GLY A 455 1.16 -9.50 54.62
C GLY A 455 -0.05 -10.28 54.05
N PRO A 456 -1.26 -9.68 54.01
CA PRO A 456 -2.38 -10.29 53.31
C PRO A 456 -2.06 -10.45 51.82
N PRO A 457 -2.48 -11.55 51.17
CA PRO A 457 -2.10 -11.86 49.80
C PRO A 457 -2.88 -10.99 48.80
N VAL A 458 -2.38 -9.77 48.57
CA VAL A 458 -2.59 -9.13 47.26
C VAL A 458 -1.76 -9.94 46.28
N GLY A 459 -2.44 -10.87 45.58
CA GLY A 459 -1.79 -11.80 44.67
C GLY A 459 -0.94 -11.09 43.61
N PRO A 460 0.10 -11.76 43.05
CA PRO A 460 0.97 -11.21 42.00
C PRO A 460 0.19 -10.52 40.87
N ASP A 461 -0.97 -11.06 40.55
CA ASP A 461 -1.82 -10.62 39.45
C ASP A 461 -2.41 -9.23 39.69
N GLY A 462 -2.81 -8.89 40.92
CA GLY A 462 -3.51 -7.64 41.24
C GLY A 462 -2.66 -6.38 41.03
N ALA A 463 -1.37 -6.43 41.39
CA ALA A 463 -0.46 -5.29 41.24
C ALA A 463 -0.03 -5.08 39.78
N ALA A 464 0.22 -6.17 39.04
CA ALA A 464 0.47 -6.12 37.60
C ALA A 464 -0.74 -5.55 36.86
N VAL A 465 -1.96 -5.93 37.26
CA VAL A 465 -3.21 -5.47 36.64
C VAL A 465 -3.52 -4.01 36.96
N LEU A 466 -3.21 -3.50 38.15
CA LEU A 466 -3.30 -2.06 38.44
C LEU A 466 -2.35 -1.24 37.55
N ALA A 467 -1.11 -1.71 37.35
CA ALA A 467 -0.16 -1.08 36.44
C ALA A 467 -0.61 -1.15 34.96
N MET A 468 -1.13 -2.30 34.52
CA MET A 468 -1.72 -2.44 33.18
C MET A 468 -2.95 -1.55 32.99
N THR A 469 -3.84 -1.47 33.98
CA THR A 469 -5.05 -0.65 33.90
C THR A 469 -4.70 0.83 33.79
N ALA A 470 -3.67 1.29 34.50
CA ALA A 470 -3.13 2.64 34.32
C ALA A 470 -2.58 2.86 32.90
N LEU A 471 -1.81 1.92 32.35
CA LEU A 471 -1.26 1.99 30.98
C LEU A 471 -2.36 1.94 29.89
N VAL A 472 -3.39 1.13 30.07
CA VAL A 472 -4.57 1.05 29.18
C VAL A 472 -5.46 2.28 29.30
N MET A 473 -5.61 2.88 30.49
CA MET A 473 -6.29 4.17 30.64
C MET A 473 -5.50 5.31 29.95
N LEU A 474 -4.16 5.26 30.00
CA LEU A 474 -3.26 6.09 29.18
C LEU A 474 -3.36 5.81 27.66
N HIS A 475 -4.04 4.74 27.21
CA HIS A 475 -4.37 4.51 25.79
C HIS A 475 -5.61 5.25 25.31
N LEU A 476 -6.57 5.48 26.20
CA LEU A 476 -7.85 6.12 25.85
C LEU A 476 -7.72 7.65 25.66
N LEU A 477 -6.59 8.23 26.03
CA LEU A 477 -6.26 9.63 25.75
C LEU A 477 -6.02 9.86 24.23
N PRO A 478 -6.71 10.81 23.57
CA PRO A 478 -6.67 10.95 22.11
C PRO A 478 -5.25 11.13 21.53
N ARG A 479 -4.85 10.19 20.69
CA ARG A 479 -3.50 10.12 20.11
C ARG A 479 -3.42 10.84 18.77
N ARG A 480 -2.37 11.64 18.58
CA ARG A 480 -2.01 12.22 17.28
C ARG A 480 -0.58 11.80 16.92
N PRO A 481 -0.37 10.84 15.99
CA PRO A 481 0.96 10.54 15.47
C PRO A 481 1.51 11.76 14.70
N GLY A 482 2.82 11.97 14.72
CA GLY A 482 3.47 13.15 14.13
C GLY A 482 4.88 13.38 14.68
N ARG A 483 5.02 14.06 15.82
CA ARG A 483 6.29 14.20 16.56
C ARG A 483 6.12 13.72 18.02
N THR A 484 6.47 12.46 18.30
CA THR A 484 6.32 11.86 19.64
C THR A 484 7.36 12.39 20.63
N ARG A 485 6.91 13.13 21.65
CA ARG A 485 7.70 13.41 22.88
C ARG A 485 8.22 12.09 23.46
N PHE A 486 9.40 12.10 24.11
CA PHE A 486 10.06 10.92 24.70
C PHE A 486 9.10 9.95 25.41
N TRP A 487 8.21 10.49 26.26
CA TRP A 487 7.20 9.73 27.00
C TRP A 487 6.28 8.86 26.12
N TRP A 488 5.88 9.33 24.93
CA TRP A 488 5.06 8.53 24.01
C TRP A 488 5.83 7.38 23.36
N ARG A 489 7.13 7.56 23.12
CA ARG A 489 8.01 6.46 22.65
C ARG A 489 8.28 5.44 23.73
N LEU A 490 8.32 5.88 25.00
CA LEU A 490 8.45 4.99 26.16
C LEU A 490 7.16 4.18 26.36
N LEU A 491 5.99 4.83 26.36
CA LEU A 491 4.69 4.17 26.49
C LEU A 491 4.53 3.03 25.47
N PHE A 492 4.72 3.28 24.17
CA PHE A 492 4.59 2.25 23.12
C PHE A 492 5.46 0.99 23.35
N ARG A 493 6.63 1.16 23.96
CA ARG A 493 7.53 0.05 24.33
C ARG A 493 7.03 -0.68 25.57
N LEU A 494 6.53 0.04 26.58
CA LEU A 494 5.88 -0.55 27.75
C LEU A 494 4.61 -1.32 27.35
N ASP A 495 3.88 -0.87 26.34
CA ASP A 495 2.71 -1.58 25.81
C ASP A 495 3.10 -2.90 25.15
N SER A 496 4.22 -2.89 24.42
CA SER A 496 4.80 -4.10 23.82
C SER A 496 5.24 -5.09 24.91
N LEU A 497 5.87 -4.60 25.99
CA LEU A 497 6.22 -5.40 27.17
C LEU A 497 4.98 -6.00 27.85
N VAL A 498 3.95 -5.19 28.10
CA VAL A 498 2.68 -5.62 28.70
C VAL A 498 1.98 -6.66 27.82
N ALA A 499 1.94 -6.47 26.51
CA ALA A 499 1.37 -7.44 25.58
C ALA A 499 2.11 -8.79 25.61
N GLY A 500 3.45 -8.78 25.78
CA GLY A 500 4.23 -9.99 25.99
C GLY A 500 3.90 -10.69 27.31
N VAL A 501 3.82 -9.93 28.41
CA VAL A 501 3.45 -10.49 29.73
C VAL A 501 2.05 -11.10 29.68
N LEU A 502 1.07 -10.37 29.12
CA LEU A 502 -0.31 -10.85 28.95
C LEU A 502 -0.40 -12.11 28.10
N ALA A 503 0.32 -12.16 26.97
CA ALA A 503 0.33 -13.35 26.11
C ALA A 503 0.84 -14.58 26.87
N THR A 504 1.93 -14.45 27.62
CA THR A 504 2.46 -15.58 28.40
C THR A 504 1.58 -15.97 29.59
N LEU A 505 1.04 -15.00 30.34
CA LEU A 505 0.12 -15.30 31.45
C LEU A 505 -1.17 -15.98 30.94
N PHE A 506 -1.69 -15.54 29.80
CA PHE A 506 -2.82 -16.21 29.14
C PHE A 506 -2.45 -17.64 28.72
N VAL A 507 -1.27 -17.86 28.12
CA VAL A 507 -0.80 -19.21 27.78
C VAL A 507 -0.72 -20.09 29.03
N HIS A 508 -0.12 -19.64 30.14
CA HIS A 508 -0.07 -20.40 31.40
C HIS A 508 -1.45 -20.59 32.08
N HIS A 509 -2.42 -19.71 31.82
CA HIS A 509 -3.79 -19.88 32.31
C HIS A 509 -4.54 -20.99 31.54
N VAL A 510 -4.35 -21.06 30.22
CA VAL A 510 -4.94 -22.09 29.34
C VAL A 510 -4.18 -23.41 29.39
N LEU A 511 -2.87 -23.35 29.65
CA LEU A 511 -1.97 -24.48 29.89
C LEU A 511 -1.47 -24.47 31.35
N PRO A 512 -2.31 -24.90 32.32
CA PRO A 512 -1.94 -24.91 33.73
C PRO A 512 -0.76 -25.86 34.03
N ASP A 513 -0.56 -26.90 33.22
CA ASP A 513 0.67 -27.69 33.23
C ASP A 513 1.84 -26.86 32.70
N GLY A 514 2.66 -26.35 33.62
CA GLY A 514 3.80 -25.48 33.31
C GLY A 514 4.81 -26.08 32.32
N ASN A 515 4.87 -27.42 32.21
CA ASN A 515 5.69 -28.12 31.21
C ASN A 515 5.15 -27.94 29.78
N ASP A 516 3.84 -27.97 29.58
CA ASP A 516 3.22 -27.84 28.25
C ASP A 516 3.12 -26.36 27.83
N ALA A 517 2.85 -25.43 28.75
CA ALA A 517 3.00 -23.98 28.50
C ALA A 517 4.42 -23.64 28.05
N THR A 518 5.42 -24.18 28.73
CA THR A 518 6.84 -24.00 28.39
C THR A 518 7.17 -24.64 27.03
N ALA A 519 6.69 -25.85 26.75
CA ALA A 519 6.89 -26.52 25.47
C ALA A 519 6.29 -25.73 24.29
N MET A 520 5.08 -25.18 24.45
CA MET A 520 4.43 -24.34 23.44
C MET A 520 5.23 -23.05 23.15
N LEU A 521 5.74 -22.38 24.18
CA LEU A 521 6.59 -21.20 24.03
C LEU A 521 7.91 -21.52 23.33
N TRP A 522 8.55 -22.67 23.64
CA TRP A 522 9.73 -23.15 22.92
C TRP A 522 9.44 -23.47 21.46
N LEU A 523 8.35 -24.18 21.17
CA LEU A 523 7.91 -24.49 19.81
C LEU A 523 7.71 -23.21 18.98
N TYR A 524 7.01 -22.23 19.55
CA TYR A 524 6.84 -20.92 18.93
C TYR A 524 8.17 -20.17 18.70
N ALA A 525 9.07 -20.19 19.68
CA ALA A 525 10.39 -19.56 19.57
C ALA A 525 11.26 -20.23 18.50
N THR A 526 11.26 -21.56 18.42
CA THR A 526 11.97 -22.34 17.40
C THR A 526 11.42 -22.10 16.00
N CYS A 527 10.10 -22.10 15.82
CA CYS A 527 9.49 -21.73 14.53
C CYS A 527 9.83 -20.30 14.12
N THR A 528 9.77 -19.35 15.06
CA THR A 528 10.13 -17.94 14.80
C THR A 528 11.59 -17.81 14.39
N PHE A 529 12.51 -18.49 15.10
CA PHE A 529 13.93 -18.55 14.75
C PHE A 529 14.14 -19.13 13.34
N TRP A 530 13.39 -20.17 12.96
CA TRP A 530 13.44 -20.74 11.61
C TRP A 530 13.01 -19.76 10.51
N VAL A 531 11.88 -19.05 10.68
CA VAL A 531 11.46 -18.03 9.69
C VAL A 531 12.51 -16.92 9.58
N CYS A 532 13.12 -16.53 10.70
CA CYS A 532 14.22 -15.55 10.73
C CYS A 532 15.50 -16.07 10.05
N LEU A 533 15.87 -17.34 10.25
CA LEU A 533 17.04 -17.95 9.61
C LEU A 533 16.89 -18.00 8.09
N ASN A 534 15.70 -18.35 7.59
CA ASN A 534 15.40 -18.27 6.16
C ASN A 534 15.57 -16.84 5.66
N ALA A 535 14.92 -15.86 6.29
CA ALA A 535 15.04 -14.45 5.94
C ALA A 535 16.49 -13.93 5.94
N TRP A 536 17.33 -14.40 6.88
CA TRP A 536 18.76 -14.11 6.90
C TRP A 536 19.50 -14.74 5.73
N VAL A 537 19.25 -16.02 5.44
CA VAL A 537 19.79 -16.72 4.27
C VAL A 537 19.42 -15.98 2.98
N LEU A 538 18.14 -15.61 2.80
CA LEU A 538 17.68 -14.83 1.64
C LEU A 538 18.50 -13.54 1.48
N ARG A 539 18.69 -12.79 2.57
CA ARG A 539 19.46 -11.53 2.55
C ARG A 539 20.91 -11.77 2.13
N VAL A 540 21.58 -12.74 2.76
CA VAL A 540 23.02 -12.99 2.56
C VAL A 540 23.31 -13.59 1.17
N THR A 541 22.43 -14.45 0.65
CA THR A 541 22.63 -15.09 -0.67
C THR A 541 22.13 -14.26 -1.85
N ARG A 542 21.40 -13.16 -1.61
CA ARG A 542 20.78 -12.29 -2.64
C ARG A 542 19.80 -12.99 -3.60
N TRP A 543 19.26 -14.18 -3.27
CA TRP A 543 18.31 -14.90 -4.15
C TRP A 543 16.99 -14.15 -4.45
N TRP A 544 16.70 -13.08 -3.71
CA TRP A 544 15.56 -12.19 -3.94
C TRP A 544 15.82 -11.15 -5.06
N ASN A 545 17.06 -11.03 -5.56
CA ASN A 545 17.42 -10.08 -6.61
C ASN A 545 17.58 -10.79 -7.98
N PRO A 546 16.61 -10.71 -8.90
CA PRO A 546 16.55 -11.54 -10.12
C PRO A 546 17.59 -11.19 -11.21
N VAL A 547 18.49 -10.22 -10.95
CA VAL A 547 19.51 -9.75 -11.90
C VAL A 547 20.88 -10.39 -11.61
N ASP A 548 21.04 -11.03 -10.45
CA ASP A 548 22.33 -11.55 -10.00
C ASP A 548 22.50 -13.04 -10.39
N ALA A 549 23.52 -13.35 -11.20
CA ALA A 549 24.00 -14.73 -11.36
C ALA A 549 24.44 -15.25 -9.97
N ALA A 550 23.72 -16.24 -9.43
CA ALA A 550 23.79 -16.61 -8.02
C ALA A 550 25.22 -16.86 -7.52
N ALA A 551 25.53 -16.39 -6.32
CA ALA A 551 26.87 -16.38 -5.73
C ALA A 551 27.45 -17.78 -5.42
N GLY A 552 27.95 -18.46 -6.46
CA GLY A 552 28.81 -19.65 -6.40
C GLY A 552 28.38 -20.73 -5.40
N GLY A 553 29.35 -21.37 -4.76
CA GLY A 553 29.11 -22.43 -3.76
C GLY A 553 28.47 -21.96 -2.45
N LEU A 554 28.44 -20.65 -2.17
CA LEU A 554 27.74 -20.10 -1.01
C LEU A 554 26.22 -20.32 -1.11
N ARG A 555 25.68 -20.37 -2.34
CA ARG A 555 24.31 -20.83 -2.63
C ARG A 555 24.06 -22.22 -2.03
N ASP A 556 24.92 -23.16 -2.39
CA ASP A 556 24.77 -24.59 -2.06
C ASP A 556 24.98 -24.81 -0.55
N VAL A 557 25.96 -24.13 0.07
CA VAL A 557 26.18 -24.16 1.53
C VAL A 557 24.97 -23.59 2.28
N ALA A 558 24.42 -22.45 1.85
CA ALA A 558 23.26 -21.85 2.53
C ALA A 558 21.99 -22.73 2.40
N PHE A 559 21.78 -23.36 1.24
CA PHE A 559 20.72 -24.35 1.05
C PHE A 559 20.90 -25.58 1.96
N LEU A 560 22.12 -26.11 2.04
CA LEU A 560 22.45 -27.26 2.90
C LEU A 560 22.24 -26.94 4.39
N LEU A 561 22.69 -25.76 4.87
CA LEU A 561 22.48 -25.33 6.25
C LEU A 561 20.99 -25.14 6.58
N THR A 562 20.23 -24.55 5.65
CA THR A 562 18.76 -24.40 5.76
C THR A 562 18.09 -25.77 5.84
N THR A 563 18.50 -26.71 5.00
CA THR A 563 18.00 -28.09 4.95
C THR A 563 18.33 -28.87 6.23
N ALA A 564 19.56 -28.74 6.74
CA ALA A 564 20.01 -29.39 7.97
C ALA A 564 19.30 -28.83 9.21
N ALA A 565 19.09 -27.51 9.28
CA ALA A 565 18.32 -26.89 10.35
C ALA A 565 16.85 -27.36 10.34
N LEU A 566 16.23 -27.50 9.16
CA LEU A 566 14.88 -28.06 9.03
C LEU A 566 14.80 -29.51 9.58
N ALA A 567 15.76 -30.36 9.22
CA ALA A 567 15.83 -31.74 9.70
C ALA A 567 16.04 -31.82 11.22
N ALA A 568 16.90 -30.95 11.77
CA ALA A 568 17.11 -30.83 13.21
C ALA A 568 15.85 -30.34 13.95
N THR A 569 15.15 -29.33 13.42
CA THR A 569 13.92 -28.80 14.01
C THR A 569 12.79 -29.83 14.00
N ALA A 570 12.63 -30.59 12.91
CA ALA A 570 11.66 -31.68 12.84
C ALA A 570 12.00 -32.87 13.77
N ALA A 571 13.25 -32.99 14.25
CA ALA A 571 13.63 -33.96 15.26
C ALA A 571 13.38 -33.49 16.70
N ILE A 572 13.10 -32.20 16.95
CA ILE A 572 12.89 -31.66 18.30
C ILE A 572 11.73 -32.34 19.04
N PRO A 573 10.53 -32.54 18.46
CA PRO A 573 9.45 -33.25 19.15
C PRO A 573 9.86 -34.68 19.53
N THR A 574 10.55 -35.38 18.64
CA THR A 574 11.08 -36.74 18.86
C THR A 574 12.12 -36.77 20.00
N VAL A 575 12.96 -35.74 20.10
CA VAL A 575 13.94 -35.59 21.20
C VAL A 575 13.21 -35.27 22.50
N LEU A 576 12.21 -34.39 22.49
CA LEU A 576 11.40 -34.04 23.68
C LEU A 576 10.61 -35.24 24.21
N ASP A 577 10.01 -36.07 23.35
CA ASP A 577 9.39 -37.35 23.73
C ASP A 577 10.42 -38.30 24.35
N SER A 578 11.58 -38.46 23.72
CA SER A 578 12.63 -39.35 24.25
C SER A 578 13.19 -38.89 25.61
N LEU A 579 13.14 -37.58 25.90
CA LEU A 579 13.46 -37.01 27.21
C LEU A 579 12.32 -37.17 28.24
N ARG A 580 11.06 -37.33 27.80
CA ARG A 580 9.90 -37.66 28.64
C ARG A 580 9.84 -39.16 29.02
N SER A 581 10.79 -39.97 28.57
CA SER A 581 10.94 -41.41 28.91
C SER A 581 9.83 -42.33 28.39
N GLU A 582 9.04 -41.89 27.42
CA GLU A 582 8.07 -42.72 26.71
C GLU A 582 8.59 -43.14 25.32
N PRO A 583 8.23 -44.35 24.82
CA PRO A 583 8.63 -44.76 23.48
C PRO A 583 7.94 -43.87 22.43
N PRO A 584 8.67 -43.35 21.42
CA PRO A 584 8.12 -42.40 20.46
C PRO A 584 6.88 -42.97 19.76
N GLY A 585 5.77 -42.23 19.85
CA GLY A 585 4.48 -42.65 19.35
C GLY A 585 4.47 -42.89 17.82
N ARG A 586 3.43 -43.60 17.33
CA ARG A 586 3.21 -43.82 15.89
C ARG A 586 3.07 -42.52 15.07
N GLU A 587 2.91 -41.39 15.76
CA GLU A 587 2.70 -40.03 15.24
C GLU A 587 3.98 -39.36 14.72
N VAL A 588 5.16 -39.87 15.09
CA VAL A 588 6.44 -39.42 14.53
C VAL A 588 6.53 -39.71 13.02
N TRP A 589 5.92 -40.81 12.55
CA TRP A 589 5.97 -41.22 11.15
C TRP A 589 5.32 -40.23 10.17
N PRO A 590 4.10 -39.71 10.40
CA PRO A 590 3.53 -38.61 9.63
C PRO A 590 4.44 -37.37 9.52
N MET A 591 5.12 -36.99 10.61
CA MET A 591 6.01 -35.82 10.61
C MET A 591 7.31 -36.10 9.81
N VAL A 592 7.88 -37.30 9.93
CA VAL A 592 8.99 -37.77 9.08
C VAL A 592 8.57 -37.85 7.61
N VAL A 593 7.36 -38.31 7.30
CA VAL A 593 6.83 -38.36 5.92
C VAL A 593 6.60 -36.94 5.36
N ALA A 594 6.05 -36.01 6.16
CA ALA A 594 5.90 -34.62 5.77
C ALA A 594 7.26 -33.95 5.53
N LEU A 595 8.25 -34.20 6.40
CA LEU A 595 9.62 -33.75 6.23
C LEU A 595 10.24 -34.33 4.95
N VAL A 596 10.11 -35.63 4.68
CA VAL A 596 10.64 -36.29 3.48
C VAL A 596 9.96 -35.77 2.21
N LEU A 597 8.64 -35.56 2.20
CA LEU A 597 7.91 -34.97 1.09
C LEU A 597 8.34 -33.51 0.84
N TYR A 598 8.51 -32.73 1.91
CA TYR A 598 8.97 -31.35 1.81
C TYR A 598 10.42 -31.28 1.30
N LEU A 599 11.32 -32.12 1.83
CA LEU A 599 12.69 -32.29 1.34
C LEU A 599 12.72 -32.74 -0.12
N ALA A 600 11.84 -33.65 -0.53
CA ALA A 600 11.73 -34.10 -1.92
C ALA A 600 11.24 -32.98 -2.85
N VAL A 601 10.28 -32.15 -2.43
CA VAL A 601 9.82 -30.96 -3.17
C VAL A 601 10.94 -29.90 -3.25
N MET A 602 11.69 -29.67 -2.17
CA MET A 602 12.83 -28.75 -2.13
C MET A 602 13.96 -29.23 -3.06
N LEU A 603 14.33 -30.51 -2.99
CA LEU A 603 15.31 -31.14 -3.88
C LEU A 603 14.84 -31.15 -5.33
N TRP A 604 13.56 -31.41 -5.60
CA TRP A 604 12.98 -31.33 -6.95
C TRP A 604 13.06 -29.91 -7.53
N GLY A 605 12.70 -28.90 -6.74
CA GLY A 605 12.85 -27.48 -7.11
C GLY A 605 14.31 -27.12 -7.39
N TRP A 606 15.22 -27.58 -6.54
CA TRP A 606 16.67 -27.41 -6.68
C TRP A 606 17.22 -28.06 -7.97
N PHE A 607 16.83 -29.32 -8.26
CA PHE A 607 17.24 -30.01 -9.48
C PHE A 607 16.60 -29.43 -10.75
N ARG A 608 15.35 -28.93 -10.69
CA ARG A 608 14.77 -28.15 -11.79
C ARG A 608 15.55 -26.86 -12.02
N GLY A 609 15.92 -26.15 -10.96
CA GLY A 609 16.74 -24.92 -11.03
C GLY A 609 18.17 -25.11 -11.55
N ARG A 610 18.64 -26.36 -11.73
CA ARG A 610 19.89 -26.69 -12.45
C ARG A 610 19.69 -27.02 -13.94
N ARG A 611 18.44 -27.05 -14.44
CA ARG A 611 18.10 -27.23 -15.87
C ARG A 611 17.57 -25.95 -16.53
N VAL A 612 17.52 -24.84 -15.79
CA VAL A 612 17.10 -23.54 -16.30
C VAL A 612 18.34 -22.68 -16.41
N ASP A 613 18.90 -22.59 -17.61
CA ASP A 613 20.18 -21.91 -17.88
C ASP A 613 20.10 -20.38 -17.76
N ASN A 614 18.90 -19.83 -17.54
CA ASN A 614 18.61 -18.39 -17.45
C ASN A 614 17.96 -18.01 -16.12
N VAL A 615 18.52 -17.03 -15.42
CA VAL A 615 18.07 -16.55 -14.09
C VAL A 615 16.76 -15.73 -14.15
N LEU A 616 16.23 -15.46 -15.35
CA LEU A 616 15.04 -14.62 -15.59
C LEU A 616 13.70 -15.29 -15.25
N ASP A 617 13.66 -16.58 -14.90
CA ASP A 617 12.40 -17.24 -14.55
C ASP A 617 11.95 -16.85 -13.13
N ASP A 618 10.93 -15.99 -13.06
CA ASP A 618 10.23 -15.56 -11.84
C ASP A 618 9.96 -16.71 -10.83
N ASP A 619 9.80 -17.95 -11.33
CA ASP A 619 9.43 -19.13 -10.56
C ASP A 619 10.34 -19.43 -9.37
N ALA A 620 11.65 -19.15 -9.46
CA ALA A 620 12.56 -19.36 -8.33
C ALA A 620 12.31 -18.35 -7.20
N ALA A 621 12.13 -17.07 -7.54
CA ALA A 621 11.81 -16.01 -6.59
C ALA A 621 10.38 -16.17 -6.04
N ARG A 622 9.41 -16.56 -6.88
CA ARG A 622 8.05 -16.93 -6.48
C ARG A 622 8.08 -18.09 -5.47
N TRP A 623 8.79 -19.17 -5.77
CA TRP A 623 8.90 -20.34 -4.89
C TRP A 623 9.49 -19.98 -3.52
N LEU A 624 10.50 -19.12 -3.49
CA LEU A 624 11.20 -18.70 -2.28
C LEU A 624 10.41 -17.70 -1.43
N ASN A 625 9.66 -16.80 -2.07
CA ASN A 625 8.64 -16.00 -1.41
C ASN A 625 7.56 -16.93 -0.81
N HIS A 626 7.06 -17.87 -1.60
CA HIS A 626 6.10 -18.87 -1.13
C HIS A 626 6.65 -19.72 0.02
N SER A 627 7.94 -20.09 0.08
CA SER A 627 8.49 -20.89 1.17
C SER A 627 8.47 -20.18 2.53
N VAL A 628 8.58 -18.84 2.55
CA VAL A 628 8.36 -18.04 3.77
C VAL A 628 6.87 -18.09 4.19
N TRP A 629 5.94 -17.99 3.24
CA TRP A 629 4.51 -18.15 3.51
C TRP A 629 4.15 -19.56 3.97
N TRP A 630 4.76 -20.60 3.39
CA TRP A 630 4.59 -22.00 3.81
C TRP A 630 5.15 -22.23 5.22
N ALA A 631 6.33 -21.69 5.55
CA ALA A 631 6.91 -21.81 6.89
C ALA A 631 6.05 -21.09 7.94
N THR A 632 5.58 -19.88 7.65
CA THR A 632 4.69 -19.11 8.53
C THR A 632 3.32 -19.80 8.67
N GLY A 633 2.78 -20.35 7.58
CA GLY A 633 1.52 -21.10 7.58
C GLY A 633 1.62 -22.43 8.34
N ALA A 634 2.75 -23.14 8.22
CA ALA A 634 3.05 -24.34 8.98
C ALA A 634 3.18 -24.03 10.48
N GLN A 635 3.87 -22.94 10.84
CA GLN A 635 3.92 -22.45 12.23
C GLN A 635 2.52 -22.13 12.76
N ALA A 636 1.70 -21.42 11.99
CA ALA A 636 0.32 -21.11 12.38
C ALA A 636 -0.51 -22.40 12.58
N ALA A 637 -0.38 -23.38 11.69
CA ALA A 637 -1.09 -24.66 11.79
C ALA A 637 -0.62 -25.51 12.99
N VAL A 638 0.67 -25.49 13.32
CA VAL A 638 1.24 -26.22 14.46
C VAL A 638 0.82 -25.57 15.79
N VAL A 639 0.92 -24.24 15.92
CA VAL A 639 0.48 -23.52 17.12
C VAL A 639 -1.04 -23.63 17.30
N LEU A 640 -1.80 -23.57 16.20
CA LEU A 640 -3.24 -23.86 16.21
C LEU A 640 -3.51 -25.28 16.68
N GLY A 641 -2.82 -26.29 16.14
CA GLY A 641 -2.96 -27.70 16.52
C GLY A 641 -2.76 -27.93 18.02
N GLU A 642 -1.72 -27.37 18.62
CA GLU A 642 -1.48 -27.49 20.07
C GLU A 642 -2.57 -26.81 20.89
N MET A 643 -2.98 -25.58 20.53
CA MET A 643 -4.10 -24.91 21.21
C MET A 643 -5.40 -25.73 21.11
N LEU A 644 -5.62 -26.41 19.99
CA LEU A 644 -6.76 -27.30 19.81
C LEU A 644 -6.69 -28.54 20.72
N ARG A 645 -5.51 -29.18 20.89
CA ARG A 645 -5.31 -30.33 21.80
C ARG A 645 -5.65 -29.95 23.25
N VAL A 646 -5.20 -28.77 23.67
CA VAL A 646 -5.42 -28.24 25.04
C VAL A 646 -6.89 -27.93 25.29
N MET A 647 -7.56 -27.26 24.35
CA MET A 647 -8.99 -26.96 24.43
C MET A 647 -9.91 -28.19 24.37
N SER A 648 -9.34 -29.40 24.25
CA SER A 648 -10.04 -30.68 24.20
C SER A 648 -9.69 -31.62 25.36
N ASP A 649 -9.29 -31.06 26.52
CA ASP A 649 -9.02 -31.78 27.77
C ASP A 649 -7.87 -32.82 27.66
N HIS A 650 -6.88 -32.58 26.80
CA HIS A 650 -5.64 -33.34 26.60
C HIS A 650 -5.76 -34.82 26.14
N ASP A 651 -6.92 -35.46 26.24
CA ASP A 651 -7.21 -36.87 25.84
C ASP A 651 -7.10 -37.16 24.33
N LEU A 652 -6.63 -36.21 23.50
CA LEU A 652 -6.50 -36.39 22.06
C LEU A 652 -5.07 -36.76 21.64
N PRO A 653 -4.90 -37.79 20.77
CA PRO A 653 -3.61 -38.07 20.15
C PRO A 653 -3.11 -36.85 19.35
N PRO A 654 -1.80 -36.54 19.37
CA PRO A 654 -1.10 -35.49 18.58
C PRO A 654 -1.24 -35.47 17.04
N LEU A 655 -2.44 -35.72 16.48
CA LEU A 655 -2.86 -35.47 15.09
C LEU A 655 -3.00 -33.96 14.76
N LEU A 656 -2.11 -33.14 15.34
CA LEU A 656 -2.13 -31.67 15.44
C LEU A 656 -2.24 -30.94 14.09
N PHE A 657 -1.66 -31.51 13.03
CA PHE A 657 -1.72 -30.93 11.69
C PHE A 657 -3.12 -31.03 11.05
N TRP A 658 -3.84 -32.12 11.31
CA TRP A 658 -5.13 -32.40 10.66
C TRP A 658 -6.31 -31.81 11.43
N SER A 659 -6.22 -31.63 12.75
CA SER A 659 -7.20 -30.86 13.54
C SER A 659 -7.22 -29.38 13.14
N GLY A 660 -6.04 -28.78 12.88
CA GLY A 660 -5.94 -27.45 12.29
C GLY A 660 -6.59 -27.35 10.91
N LEU A 661 -6.51 -28.42 10.09
CA LEU A 661 -7.16 -28.48 8.77
C LEU A 661 -8.70 -28.59 8.88
N LEU A 662 -9.23 -29.32 9.87
CA LEU A 662 -10.68 -29.33 10.17
C LEU A 662 -11.17 -27.94 10.58
N GLY A 663 -10.33 -27.15 11.24
CA GLY A 663 -10.57 -25.73 11.52
C GLY A 663 -10.65 -24.82 10.29
N LEU A 664 -10.25 -25.29 9.11
CA LEU A 664 -10.45 -24.58 7.84
C LEU A 664 -11.78 -24.97 7.15
N LEU A 665 -12.48 -26.01 7.61
CA LEU A 665 -13.79 -26.39 7.04
C LEU A 665 -14.85 -25.26 7.10
N PRO A 666 -14.95 -24.45 8.19
CA PRO A 666 -15.86 -23.31 8.21
C PRO A 666 -15.48 -22.25 7.17
N LEU A 667 -14.19 -22.03 6.90
CA LEU A 667 -13.71 -21.15 5.84
C LEU A 667 -14.04 -21.68 4.44
N VAL A 668 -13.93 -23.00 4.22
CA VAL A 668 -14.36 -23.65 2.97
C VAL A 668 -15.86 -23.48 2.76
N VAL A 669 -16.68 -23.60 3.80
CA VAL A 669 -18.14 -23.37 3.68
C VAL A 669 -18.49 -21.89 3.53
N ILE A 670 -17.79 -20.95 4.19
CA ILE A 670 -17.92 -19.51 3.88
C ILE A 670 -17.60 -19.28 2.39
N GLY A 671 -16.49 -19.83 1.89
CA GLY A 671 -16.10 -19.74 0.48
C GLY A 671 -17.18 -20.29 -0.44
N GLY A 672 -17.74 -21.46 -0.13
CA GLY A 672 -18.85 -22.08 -0.87
C GLY A 672 -20.13 -21.24 -0.85
N VAL A 673 -20.51 -20.68 0.30
CA VAL A 673 -21.67 -19.78 0.46
C VAL A 673 -21.46 -18.48 -0.32
N VAL A 674 -20.27 -17.87 -0.24
CA VAL A 674 -19.93 -16.65 -1.00
C VAL A 674 -19.96 -16.93 -2.51
N VAL A 675 -19.37 -18.04 -2.98
CA VAL A 675 -19.44 -18.47 -4.39
C VAL A 675 -20.90 -18.69 -4.82
N TRP A 676 -21.72 -19.31 -3.99
CA TRP A 676 -23.14 -19.52 -4.29
C TRP A 676 -23.92 -18.19 -4.36
N LEU A 677 -23.70 -17.29 -3.40
CA LEU A 677 -24.31 -15.95 -3.35
C LEU A 677 -23.90 -15.08 -4.54
N VAL A 678 -22.61 -15.05 -4.89
CA VAL A 678 -22.08 -14.31 -6.04
C VAL A 678 -22.72 -14.77 -7.35
N LEU A 679 -23.02 -16.07 -7.49
CA LEU A 679 -23.66 -16.64 -8.68
C LEU A 679 -25.20 -16.67 -8.60
N LEU A 680 -25.80 -16.25 -7.48
CA LEU A 680 -27.26 -16.26 -7.28
C LEU A 680 -28.00 -15.27 -8.21
N PRO A 681 -27.56 -14.01 -8.40
CA PRO A 681 -28.16 -13.09 -9.37
C PRO A 681 -28.20 -13.64 -10.80
N ASP A 682 -27.10 -14.23 -11.28
CA ASP A 682 -27.02 -14.84 -12.61
C ASP A 682 -28.00 -16.01 -12.76
N ARG A 683 -28.12 -16.88 -11.74
CA ARG A 683 -29.11 -17.97 -11.74
C ARG A 683 -30.55 -17.44 -11.77
N ARG A 684 -30.87 -16.42 -10.97
CA ARG A 684 -32.21 -15.81 -10.88
C ARG A 684 -32.63 -15.05 -12.14
N THR A 685 -31.66 -14.57 -12.92
CA THR A 685 -31.90 -13.74 -14.12
C THR A 685 -31.75 -14.49 -15.45
N ARG A 686 -31.29 -15.75 -15.43
CA ARG A 686 -30.98 -16.56 -16.64
C ARG A 686 -32.15 -16.72 -17.63
N GLY A 687 -33.39 -16.77 -17.13
CA GLY A 687 -34.60 -16.91 -17.96
C GLY A 687 -35.17 -15.61 -18.52
N ILE A 688 -34.49 -14.47 -18.35
CA ILE A 688 -34.90 -13.18 -18.91
C ILE A 688 -34.11 -12.97 -20.21
N GLU A 689 -34.79 -13.06 -21.35
CA GLU A 689 -34.16 -12.87 -22.67
C GLU A 689 -33.83 -11.41 -22.97
N ASP A 690 -34.71 -10.47 -22.60
CA ASP A 690 -34.42 -9.04 -22.71
C ASP A 690 -33.27 -8.63 -21.78
N LEU A 691 -32.14 -8.24 -22.38
CA LEU A 691 -30.92 -7.84 -21.69
C LEU A 691 -31.13 -6.61 -20.79
N VAL A 692 -32.00 -5.67 -21.14
CA VAL A 692 -32.23 -4.45 -20.35
C VAL A 692 -32.97 -4.78 -19.05
N ARG A 693 -34.08 -5.52 -19.15
CA ARG A 693 -34.80 -6.07 -17.99
C ARG A 693 -33.94 -7.04 -17.19
N ARG A 694 -33.05 -7.81 -17.83
CA ARG A 694 -32.12 -8.72 -17.15
C ARG A 694 -31.10 -7.97 -16.31
N ARG A 695 -30.47 -6.91 -16.85
CA ARG A 695 -29.50 -6.05 -16.14
C ARG A 695 -30.13 -5.35 -14.94
N SER A 696 -31.27 -4.68 -15.14
CA SER A 696 -31.99 -4.00 -14.05
C SER A 696 -32.45 -4.99 -12.95
N THR A 697 -32.95 -6.17 -13.33
CA THR A 697 -33.31 -7.22 -12.36
C THR A 697 -32.08 -7.72 -11.59
N TRP A 698 -30.94 -7.92 -12.25
CA TRP A 698 -29.68 -8.32 -11.60
C TRP A 698 -29.24 -7.31 -10.54
N ILE A 699 -29.33 -6.01 -10.84
CA ILE A 699 -28.99 -4.93 -9.91
C ILE A 699 -29.94 -4.88 -8.71
N SER A 700 -31.24 -5.17 -8.91
CA SER A 700 -32.18 -5.27 -7.78
C SER A 700 -31.80 -6.37 -6.77
N TYR A 701 -31.08 -7.42 -7.22
CA TYR A 701 -30.52 -8.44 -6.33
C TYR A 701 -29.18 -8.02 -5.72
N ARG A 702 -28.36 -7.23 -6.41
CA ARG A 702 -27.01 -6.80 -6.00
C ARG A 702 -26.96 -6.32 -4.55
N GLY A 703 -27.84 -5.41 -4.15
CA GLY A 703 -27.83 -4.85 -2.78
C GLY A 703 -28.06 -5.91 -1.70
N ARG A 704 -29.06 -6.78 -1.91
CA ARG A 704 -29.37 -7.88 -0.98
C ARG A 704 -28.25 -8.91 -0.92
N VAL A 705 -27.66 -9.24 -2.07
CA VAL A 705 -26.56 -10.21 -2.18
C VAL A 705 -25.26 -9.66 -1.58
N ARG A 706 -24.95 -8.37 -1.74
CA ARG A 706 -23.81 -7.72 -1.09
C ARG A 706 -23.93 -7.80 0.43
N GLY A 707 -25.11 -7.47 0.98
CA GLY A 707 -25.40 -7.64 2.42
C GLY A 707 -25.26 -9.10 2.87
N ALA A 708 -25.78 -10.05 2.09
CA ALA A 708 -25.65 -11.48 2.40
C ALA A 708 -24.20 -12.01 2.34
N ILE A 709 -23.36 -11.49 1.43
CA ILE A 709 -21.93 -11.84 1.34
C ILE A 709 -21.17 -11.30 2.56
N LEU A 710 -21.41 -10.05 2.95
CA LEU A 710 -20.83 -9.46 4.17
C LEU A 710 -21.30 -10.21 5.43
N ALA A 711 -22.55 -10.67 5.46
CA ALA A 711 -23.11 -11.48 6.53
C ALA A 711 -22.69 -12.96 6.47
N ALA A 712 -22.18 -13.47 5.35
CA ALA A 712 -21.93 -14.90 5.16
C ALA A 712 -20.95 -15.45 6.20
N ALA A 713 -19.83 -14.74 6.43
CA ALA A 713 -18.88 -15.13 7.46
C ALA A 713 -19.49 -15.13 8.88
N PRO A 714 -20.01 -14.01 9.43
CA PRO A 714 -20.54 -14.02 10.80
C PRO A 714 -21.76 -14.94 10.97
N VAL A 715 -22.62 -15.11 9.97
CA VAL A 715 -23.76 -16.05 10.04
C VAL A 715 -23.28 -17.50 10.04
N VAL A 716 -22.41 -17.89 9.10
CA VAL A 716 -21.87 -19.26 9.06
C VAL A 716 -21.08 -19.57 10.33
N MET A 717 -20.30 -18.62 10.86
CA MET A 717 -19.57 -18.78 12.12
C MET A 717 -20.53 -18.86 13.33
N THR A 718 -21.61 -18.07 13.38
CA THR A 718 -22.62 -18.15 14.45
C THR A 718 -23.34 -19.50 14.43
N LEU A 719 -23.74 -19.99 13.24
CA LEU A 719 -24.32 -21.33 13.08
C LEU A 719 -23.32 -22.42 13.49
N TRP A 720 -22.02 -22.22 13.24
CA TRP A 720 -20.97 -23.14 13.68
C TRP A 720 -20.75 -23.14 15.20
N ILE A 721 -20.81 -21.98 15.84
CA ILE A 721 -20.78 -21.83 17.31
C ILE A 721 -22.00 -22.52 17.93
N VAL A 722 -23.20 -22.35 17.34
CA VAL A 722 -24.41 -23.04 17.77
C VAL A 722 -24.29 -24.55 17.57
N ALA A 723 -23.77 -25.02 16.43
CA ALA A 723 -23.54 -26.44 16.19
C ALA A 723 -22.54 -27.04 17.20
N ALA A 724 -21.44 -26.34 17.49
CA ALA A 724 -20.46 -26.73 18.51
C ALA A 724 -21.08 -26.79 19.92
N TYR A 725 -21.99 -25.86 20.25
CA TYR A 725 -22.76 -25.88 21.50
C TYR A 725 -23.74 -27.06 21.56
N LEU A 726 -24.50 -27.32 20.49
CA LEU A 726 -25.46 -28.44 20.40
C LEU A 726 -24.76 -29.80 20.50
N VAL A 727 -23.60 -29.96 19.86
CA VAL A 727 -22.69 -31.11 20.01
C VAL A 727 -22.22 -31.30 21.47
N GLY A 728 -22.20 -30.21 22.24
CA GLY A 728 -21.88 -30.21 23.67
C GLY A 728 -23.03 -30.59 24.61
N LEU A 729 -24.27 -30.80 24.13
CA LEU A 729 -25.41 -31.20 24.97
C LEU A 729 -25.29 -32.65 25.47
N PRO A 730 -25.76 -32.98 26.70
CA PRO A 730 -25.64 -34.32 27.27
C PRO A 730 -26.19 -35.43 26.35
N SER A 731 -27.41 -35.23 25.83
CA SER A 731 -28.09 -36.17 24.92
C SER A 731 -27.38 -36.39 23.58
N VAL A 732 -26.50 -35.46 23.17
CA VAL A 732 -25.67 -35.61 21.96
C VAL A 732 -24.34 -36.26 22.32
N ARG A 733 -23.72 -35.90 23.45
CA ARG A 733 -22.49 -36.56 23.95
C ARG A 733 -22.69 -38.06 24.21
N GLU A 734 -23.86 -38.47 24.69
CA GLU A 734 -24.23 -39.88 24.85
C GLU A 734 -24.27 -40.63 23.51
N TRP A 735 -24.57 -39.94 22.40
CA TRP A 735 -24.72 -40.54 21.08
C TRP A 735 -23.41 -40.61 20.26
N ILE A 736 -22.54 -39.60 20.35
CA ILE A 736 -21.26 -39.53 19.61
C ILE A 736 -20.00 -39.67 20.48
N GLY A 737 -20.15 -39.80 21.80
CA GLY A 737 -19.04 -39.84 22.75
C GLY A 737 -18.53 -38.45 23.16
N THR A 738 -17.83 -38.41 24.29
CA THR A 738 -17.31 -37.18 24.91
C THR A 738 -16.12 -36.59 24.16
N ALA A 739 -15.15 -37.42 23.77
CA ALA A 739 -13.94 -36.97 23.07
C ALA A 739 -14.24 -36.32 21.70
N PRO A 740 -15.06 -36.92 20.79
CA PRO A 740 -15.44 -36.26 19.53
C PRO A 740 -16.13 -34.90 19.74
N ALA A 741 -16.96 -34.77 20.78
CA ALA A 741 -17.60 -33.51 21.12
C ALA A 741 -16.61 -32.43 21.61
N ALA A 742 -15.48 -32.80 22.23
CA ALA A 742 -14.40 -31.88 22.59
C ALA A 742 -13.59 -31.44 21.36
N VAL A 743 -13.17 -32.41 20.52
CA VAL A 743 -12.45 -32.16 19.24
C VAL A 743 -13.18 -31.12 18.40
N LEU A 744 -14.49 -31.33 18.19
CA LEU A 744 -15.30 -30.48 17.32
C LEU A 744 -15.49 -29.07 17.89
N ARG A 745 -15.66 -28.92 19.21
CA ARG A 745 -15.76 -27.60 19.87
C ARG A 745 -14.47 -26.80 19.71
N ALA A 746 -13.31 -27.41 19.95
CA ALA A 746 -12.02 -26.77 19.75
C ALA A 746 -11.81 -26.42 18.26
N ALA A 747 -11.90 -27.41 17.37
CA ALA A 747 -11.58 -27.26 15.95
C ALA A 747 -12.44 -26.19 15.26
N PHE A 748 -13.69 -26.01 15.70
CA PHE A 748 -14.58 -25.03 15.10
C PHE A 748 -14.56 -23.65 15.77
N GLY A 749 -14.40 -23.57 17.09
CA GLY A 749 -14.52 -22.33 17.84
C GLY A 749 -13.40 -21.33 17.55
N LEU A 750 -12.15 -21.82 17.60
CA LEU A 750 -10.95 -21.00 17.55
C LEU A 750 -10.74 -20.31 16.17
N PRO A 751 -10.81 -21.01 15.02
CA PRO A 751 -10.74 -20.36 13.70
C PRO A 751 -11.92 -19.42 13.43
N ALA A 752 -13.12 -19.74 13.92
CA ALA A 752 -14.30 -18.92 13.71
C ALA A 752 -14.16 -17.52 14.30
N LEU A 753 -13.51 -17.40 15.46
CA LEU A 753 -13.28 -16.13 16.14
C LEU A 753 -12.19 -15.28 15.45
N VAL A 754 -11.14 -15.90 14.90
CA VAL A 754 -10.16 -15.21 14.03
C VAL A 754 -10.87 -14.59 12.82
N VAL A 755 -11.78 -15.34 12.19
CA VAL A 755 -12.54 -14.89 11.01
C VAL A 755 -13.55 -13.80 11.37
N ILE A 756 -14.25 -13.92 12.49
CA ILE A 756 -15.15 -12.87 13.01
C ILE A 756 -14.37 -11.59 13.27
N ALA A 757 -13.18 -11.66 13.90
CA ALA A 757 -12.35 -10.49 14.16
C ALA A 757 -11.88 -9.80 12.86
N ALA A 758 -11.46 -10.57 11.86
CA ALA A 758 -11.07 -10.03 10.54
C ALA A 758 -12.27 -9.39 9.80
N VAL A 759 -13.44 -10.01 9.84
CA VAL A 759 -14.65 -9.52 9.16
C VAL A 759 -15.28 -8.33 9.90
N TRP A 760 -15.13 -8.26 11.22
CA TRP A 760 -15.60 -7.12 12.02
C TRP A 760 -15.00 -5.80 11.57
N LEU A 761 -13.77 -5.76 11.04
CA LEU A 761 -13.17 -4.56 10.47
C LEU A 761 -13.97 -4.02 9.27
N PHE A 762 -14.43 -4.91 8.38
CA PHE A 762 -15.25 -4.54 7.21
C PHE A 762 -16.69 -4.18 7.60
N VAL A 763 -17.28 -4.93 8.55
CA VAL A 763 -18.63 -4.67 9.08
C VAL A 763 -18.69 -3.35 9.86
N SER A 764 -17.66 -3.06 10.66
CA SER A 764 -17.50 -1.82 11.41
C SER A 764 -17.45 -0.62 10.45
N ASP A 765 -16.70 -0.69 9.36
CA ASP A 765 -16.71 0.40 8.37
C ASP A 765 -18.06 0.56 7.64
N TRP A 766 -18.68 -0.55 7.24
CA TRP A 766 -20.02 -0.52 6.64
C TRP A 766 -21.02 0.18 7.57
N MET A 767 -21.07 -0.21 8.85
CA MET A 767 -21.90 0.46 9.86
C MET A 767 -21.49 1.93 10.04
N ARG A 768 -20.20 2.26 10.01
CA ARG A 768 -19.69 3.64 10.17
C ARG A 768 -20.21 4.60 9.09
N ARG A 769 -20.45 4.11 7.87
CA ARG A 769 -20.97 4.91 6.75
C ARG A 769 -22.49 4.90 6.68
N ASP A 770 -23.10 3.72 6.64
CA ASP A 770 -24.54 3.60 6.39
C ASP A 770 -25.38 3.82 7.68
N HIS A 771 -24.79 3.56 8.86
CA HIS A 771 -25.46 3.59 10.16
C HIS A 771 -24.60 4.25 11.28
N PRO A 772 -24.10 5.49 11.10
CA PRO A 772 -23.06 6.12 11.95
C PRO A 772 -23.42 6.34 13.43
N SER A 773 -24.71 6.32 13.78
CA SER A 773 -25.19 6.32 15.17
C SER A 773 -24.96 4.98 15.85
N TRP A 774 -25.34 3.87 15.18
CA TRP A 774 -25.13 2.50 15.65
C TRP A 774 -23.65 2.14 15.72
N HIS A 775 -22.84 2.55 14.74
CA HIS A 775 -21.39 2.29 14.75
C HIS A 775 -20.69 2.81 16.01
N ARG A 776 -20.96 4.05 16.41
CA ARG A 776 -20.36 4.67 17.61
C ARG A 776 -20.79 3.94 18.88
N LEU A 777 -22.07 3.61 18.99
CA LEU A 777 -22.61 2.84 20.12
C LEU A 777 -21.97 1.45 20.22
N LEU A 778 -21.97 0.69 19.12
CA LEU A 778 -21.41 -0.67 19.06
C LEU A 778 -19.89 -0.71 19.23
N THR A 779 -19.16 0.32 18.79
CA THR A 779 -17.71 0.41 19.02
C THR A 779 -17.39 0.64 20.49
N VAL A 780 -18.10 1.57 21.15
CA VAL A 780 -17.89 1.85 22.58
C VAL A 780 -18.32 0.65 23.44
N VAL A 781 -19.52 0.10 23.19
CA VAL A 781 -20.01 -1.10 23.91
C VAL A 781 -19.11 -2.31 23.63
N GLY A 782 -18.69 -2.53 22.39
CA GLY A 782 -17.82 -3.64 22.01
C GLY A 782 -16.42 -3.57 22.65
N LEU A 783 -15.82 -2.38 22.74
CA LEU A 783 -14.55 -2.18 23.44
C LEU A 783 -14.67 -2.37 24.95
N LEU A 784 -15.75 -1.86 25.56
CA LEU A 784 -16.01 -2.06 26.99
C LEU A 784 -16.23 -3.55 27.30
N VAL A 785 -17.08 -4.22 26.54
CA VAL A 785 -17.33 -5.67 26.69
C VAL A 785 -16.04 -6.45 26.48
N ALA A 786 -15.34 -6.29 25.34
CA ALA A 786 -14.10 -7.02 25.08
C ALA A 786 -13.02 -6.77 26.15
N GLY A 787 -12.90 -5.52 26.64
CA GLY A 787 -12.03 -5.17 27.75
C GLY A 787 -12.39 -5.93 29.03
N THR A 788 -13.67 -5.90 29.44
CA THR A 788 -14.17 -6.62 30.63
C THR A 788 -14.02 -8.14 30.49
N LEU A 789 -14.26 -8.72 29.31
CA LEU A 789 -14.08 -10.15 29.05
C LEU A 789 -12.61 -10.57 29.22
N LEU A 790 -11.67 -9.80 28.64
CA LEU A 790 -10.23 -10.08 28.73
C LEU A 790 -9.69 -9.85 30.16
N LEU A 791 -10.14 -8.80 30.85
CA LEU A 791 -9.78 -8.52 32.25
C LEU A 791 -10.31 -9.59 33.21
N GLY A 792 -11.53 -10.11 32.98
CA GLY A 792 -12.12 -11.17 33.80
C GLY A 792 -11.49 -12.55 33.59
N ALA A 793 -11.00 -12.85 32.37
CA ALA A 793 -10.30 -14.10 32.08
C ALA A 793 -8.85 -14.11 32.58
N ALA A 794 -8.13 -12.98 32.52
CA ALA A 794 -6.71 -12.91 32.86
C ALA A 794 -6.41 -12.90 34.38
N VAL A 795 -7.42 -12.70 35.24
CA VAL A 795 -7.19 -12.38 36.66
C VAL A 795 -8.26 -13.00 37.57
N PRO A 796 -7.95 -14.09 38.28
CA PRO A 796 -8.82 -14.60 39.35
C PRO A 796 -9.04 -13.51 40.41
N GLY A 797 -10.31 -13.25 40.79
CA GLY A 797 -10.64 -12.28 41.84
C GLY A 797 -10.87 -10.82 41.40
N LEU A 798 -10.48 -10.40 40.19
CA LEU A 798 -10.54 -8.97 39.82
C LEU A 798 -11.97 -8.42 39.75
N LEU A 799 -12.90 -9.21 39.19
CA LEU A 799 -14.32 -8.84 39.14
C LEU A 799 -15.00 -8.94 40.52
N ASP A 800 -14.44 -9.76 41.42
CA ASP A 800 -14.99 -9.97 42.77
C ASP A 800 -14.70 -8.75 43.69
N PHE A 801 -13.67 -7.94 43.38
CA PHE A 801 -13.38 -6.68 44.08
C PHE A 801 -14.39 -5.54 43.85
N ALA A 802 -15.25 -5.64 42.83
CA ALA A 802 -16.24 -4.59 42.52
C ALA A 802 -17.53 -4.67 43.36
N GLY A 803 -17.72 -5.77 44.10
CA GLY A 803 -18.97 -6.10 44.79
C GLY A 803 -20.04 -6.66 43.83
N ASP A 804 -20.77 -7.69 44.27
CA ASP A 804 -21.92 -8.33 43.60
C ASP A 804 -21.87 -8.48 42.07
N VAL A 805 -20.69 -8.66 41.49
CA VAL A 805 -20.57 -9.41 40.24
C VAL A 805 -20.83 -10.88 40.61
N PRO A 806 -21.85 -11.55 40.04
CA PRO A 806 -22.11 -12.95 40.37
C PRO A 806 -20.87 -13.77 40.03
N SER A 807 -20.35 -14.53 41.00
CA SER A 807 -19.13 -15.35 40.85
C SER A 807 -19.21 -16.30 39.65
N GLY A 808 -20.42 -16.73 39.27
CA GLY A 808 -20.68 -17.49 38.05
C GLY A 808 -20.31 -16.79 36.74
N ILE A 809 -20.32 -15.46 36.66
CA ILE A 809 -19.85 -14.72 35.46
C ILE A 809 -18.32 -14.74 35.40
N ALA A 810 -17.63 -14.44 36.50
CA ALA A 810 -16.17 -14.50 36.55
C ALA A 810 -15.64 -15.94 36.32
N GLU A 811 -16.32 -16.95 36.86
CA GLU A 811 -16.02 -18.36 36.61
C GLU A 811 -16.32 -18.76 35.15
N TRP A 812 -17.45 -18.31 34.59
CA TRP A 812 -17.78 -18.54 33.18
C TRP A 812 -16.77 -17.87 32.24
N LEU A 813 -16.25 -16.68 32.54
CA LEU A 813 -15.23 -16.04 31.70
C LEU A 813 -13.87 -16.76 31.73
N ARG A 814 -13.53 -17.42 32.84
CA ARG A 814 -12.31 -18.23 32.97
C ARG A 814 -12.46 -19.62 32.35
N THR A 815 -13.64 -20.24 32.47
CA THR A 815 -13.86 -21.65 32.07
C THR A 815 -14.63 -21.85 30.76
N SER A 816 -15.26 -20.80 30.21
CA SER A 816 -16.02 -20.94 28.98
C SER A 816 -15.11 -21.01 27.76
N TRP A 817 -15.32 -22.06 26.97
CA TRP A 817 -14.60 -22.28 25.71
C TRP A 817 -14.58 -21.07 24.76
N PRO A 818 -15.59 -20.16 24.66
CA PRO A 818 -15.50 -19.01 23.76
C PRO A 818 -14.48 -17.97 24.24
N ALA A 819 -14.38 -17.71 25.54
CA ALA A 819 -13.43 -16.74 26.09
C ALA A 819 -11.99 -17.23 25.91
N VAL A 820 -11.75 -18.51 26.23
CA VAL A 820 -10.48 -19.21 25.96
C VAL A 820 -10.15 -19.19 24.46
N ALA A 821 -11.12 -19.46 23.58
CA ALA A 821 -10.93 -19.42 22.13
C ALA A 821 -10.62 -18.01 21.59
N VAL A 822 -11.21 -16.94 22.14
CA VAL A 822 -10.88 -15.55 21.77
C VAL A 822 -9.43 -15.22 22.15
N GLY A 823 -9.01 -15.57 23.37
CA GLY A 823 -7.63 -15.32 23.80
C GLY A 823 -6.60 -16.13 23.01
N ALA A 824 -6.89 -17.40 22.71
CA ALA A 824 -6.04 -18.24 21.88
C ALA A 824 -5.96 -17.72 20.42
N ALA A 825 -7.07 -17.23 19.85
CA ALA A 825 -7.10 -16.58 18.54
C ALA A 825 -6.20 -15.33 18.51
N LEU A 826 -6.26 -14.53 19.56
CA LEU A 826 -5.42 -13.34 19.73
C LEU A 826 -3.94 -13.70 19.86
N VAL A 827 -3.59 -14.70 20.69
CA VAL A 827 -2.21 -15.19 20.85
C VAL A 827 -1.64 -15.73 19.54
N ILE A 828 -2.39 -16.57 18.80
CA ILE A 828 -1.96 -17.07 17.47
C ILE A 828 -1.73 -15.89 16.50
N THR A 829 -2.62 -14.91 16.48
CA THR A 829 -2.52 -13.74 15.59
C THR A 829 -1.28 -12.89 15.93
N ILE A 830 -1.05 -12.61 17.22
CA ILE A 830 0.13 -11.87 17.69
C ILE A 830 1.42 -12.65 17.40
N ALA A 831 1.42 -13.96 17.67
CA ALA A 831 2.54 -14.86 17.41
C ALA A 831 2.95 -14.83 15.93
N VAL A 832 2.01 -15.09 15.01
CA VAL A 832 2.27 -15.09 13.56
C VAL A 832 2.73 -13.69 13.09
N ALA A 833 2.07 -12.62 13.54
CA ALA A 833 2.45 -11.25 13.18
C ALA A 833 3.88 -10.90 13.66
N PHE A 834 4.24 -11.32 14.87
CA PHE A 834 5.58 -11.11 15.42
C PHE A 834 6.66 -11.92 14.67
N SER A 835 6.38 -13.18 14.29
CA SER A 835 7.32 -13.97 13.49
C SER A 835 7.56 -13.38 12.10
N ILE A 836 6.51 -12.92 11.42
CA ILE A 836 6.62 -12.19 10.14
C ILE A 836 7.44 -10.91 10.32
N LEU A 837 7.16 -10.13 11.37
CA LEU A 837 7.88 -8.90 11.68
C LEU A 837 9.36 -9.14 11.94
N LEU A 838 9.70 -10.12 12.79
CA LEU A 838 11.10 -10.39 13.13
C LEU A 838 11.88 -10.91 11.92
N ALA A 839 11.28 -11.81 11.14
CA ALA A 839 11.88 -12.27 9.88
C ALA A 839 12.11 -11.11 8.90
N HIS A 840 11.18 -10.16 8.82
CA HIS A 840 11.33 -8.96 8.00
C HIS A 840 12.47 -8.04 8.48
N LEU A 841 12.60 -7.82 9.79
CA LEU A 841 13.70 -7.05 10.39
C LEU A 841 15.06 -7.73 10.12
N VAL A 842 15.11 -9.06 10.18
CA VAL A 842 16.30 -9.86 9.86
C VAL A 842 16.64 -9.79 8.36
N PHE A 843 15.65 -9.90 7.46
CA PHE A 843 15.81 -9.71 6.02
C PHE A 843 16.32 -8.30 5.66
N LEU A 844 15.91 -7.28 6.40
CA LEU A 844 16.41 -5.91 6.26
C LEU A 844 17.82 -5.71 6.84
N GLY A 845 18.33 -6.65 7.62
CA GLY A 845 19.62 -6.53 8.29
C GLY A 845 19.60 -5.62 9.52
N ALA A 846 18.42 -5.39 10.12
CA ALA A 846 18.24 -4.49 11.26
C ALA A 846 19.12 -4.85 12.48
N TYR A 847 19.55 -6.10 12.59
CA TYR A 847 20.47 -6.57 13.63
C TYR A 847 21.82 -5.82 13.66
N SER A 848 22.27 -5.17 12.57
CA SER A 848 23.47 -4.33 12.64
C SER A 848 23.25 -3.02 13.42
N LEU A 849 22.02 -2.60 13.67
CA LEU A 849 21.71 -1.37 14.41
C LEU A 849 21.98 -1.49 15.92
N PHE A 850 22.07 -2.72 16.45
CA PHE A 850 22.45 -2.97 17.85
C PHE A 850 23.85 -2.49 18.23
N VAL A 851 24.70 -2.25 17.24
CA VAL A 851 26.11 -1.87 17.43
C VAL A 851 26.45 -0.56 16.73
N ASP A 852 25.46 0.13 16.14
CA ASP A 852 25.57 1.46 15.54
C ASP A 852 24.97 2.53 16.48
N PRO A 853 25.78 3.27 17.27
CA PRO A 853 25.23 4.25 18.20
C PRO A 853 24.48 5.39 17.49
N LYS A 854 24.81 5.69 16.23
CA LYS A 854 24.10 6.72 15.46
C LYS A 854 22.70 6.28 15.07
N ALA A 855 22.44 4.97 14.96
CA ALA A 855 21.11 4.43 14.74
C ALA A 855 20.13 4.71 15.89
N TRP A 856 20.64 4.99 17.10
CA TRP A 856 19.83 5.10 18.31
C TRP A 856 19.26 6.50 18.55
N PHE A 857 19.79 7.52 17.87
CA PHE A 857 19.41 8.91 18.06
C PHE A 857 18.40 9.39 17.01
N ASP A 858 17.20 9.72 17.47
CA ASP A 858 16.22 10.52 16.72
C ASP A 858 16.65 12.01 16.72
N GLY A 859 17.83 12.31 16.16
CA GLY A 859 18.33 13.68 16.02
C GLY A 859 17.42 14.53 15.12
N PRO A 860 17.37 15.86 15.30
CA PRO A 860 16.54 16.72 14.45
C PRO A 860 16.97 16.62 12.99
N TYR A 861 16.00 16.78 12.08
CA TYR A 861 16.19 16.66 10.63
C TYR A 861 17.17 17.71 10.06
N ARG A 862 17.39 18.82 10.78
CA ARG A 862 18.27 19.93 10.39
C ARG A 862 18.96 20.56 11.60
N GLU A 863 20.18 21.04 11.36
CA GLU A 863 20.72 22.27 11.94
C GLU A 863 21.05 23.19 10.74
N GLY A 864 20.09 24.02 10.30
CA GLY A 864 20.27 25.06 9.26
C GLY A 864 19.74 24.77 7.84
N PRO A 865 19.83 25.75 6.92
CA PRO A 865 19.53 25.60 5.48
C PRO A 865 20.50 24.60 4.82
N GLY A 866 20.03 23.85 3.82
CA GLY A 866 20.82 22.82 3.10
C GLY A 866 21.46 21.66 3.90
N ALA A 867 21.44 21.67 5.24
CA ALA A 867 22.33 20.82 6.05
C ALA A 867 21.76 19.43 6.41
N TYR A 868 22.04 18.41 5.58
CA TYR A 868 21.86 16.99 5.93
C TYR A 868 23.05 16.46 6.74
N LYS A 869 22.93 16.28 8.07
CA LYS A 869 23.94 15.54 8.87
C LYS A 869 23.33 14.71 10.01
N ARG A 870 23.50 13.38 9.92
CA ARG A 870 24.08 12.49 10.97
C ARG A 870 23.98 10.99 10.61
N PHE A 871 22.97 10.59 9.81
CA PHE A 871 22.80 9.20 9.37
C PHE A 871 23.73 8.83 8.19
N ILE A 872 23.36 9.17 6.97
CA ILE A 872 24.17 8.96 5.76
C ILE A 872 24.40 10.34 5.14
N SER A 873 25.63 10.68 4.75
CA SER A 873 25.87 11.92 4.01
C SER A 873 25.47 11.74 2.54
N GLU A 874 25.16 12.82 1.83
CA GLU A 874 24.88 12.73 0.39
C GLU A 874 26.08 12.22 -0.39
N GLU A 875 27.31 12.53 0.05
CA GLU A 875 28.54 12.02 -0.55
C GLU A 875 28.73 10.52 -0.28
N ASP A 876 28.44 10.02 0.93
CA ASP A 876 28.37 8.56 1.18
C ASP A 876 27.33 7.91 0.27
N ALA A 877 26.14 8.49 0.18
CA ALA A 877 25.05 7.97 -0.64
C ALA A 877 25.40 7.97 -2.14
N LYS A 878 26.06 9.01 -2.63
CA LYS A 878 26.56 9.14 -4.00
C LYS A 878 27.61 8.09 -4.33
N ASN A 879 28.58 7.87 -3.43
CA ASN A 879 29.61 6.83 -3.60
C ASN A 879 29.03 5.40 -3.52
N ILE A 880 28.07 5.15 -2.63
CA ILE A 880 27.34 3.86 -2.59
C ILE A 880 26.55 3.63 -3.88
N ILE A 881 25.79 4.64 -4.35
CA ILE A 881 25.00 4.54 -5.58
C ILE A 881 25.90 4.36 -6.80
N LYS A 882 27.03 5.06 -6.88
CA LYS A 882 28.04 4.87 -7.94
C LYS A 882 28.57 3.44 -7.94
N ALA A 883 29.03 2.94 -6.79
CA ALA A 883 29.57 1.59 -6.67
C ALA A 883 28.55 0.49 -6.98
N GLU A 884 27.28 0.64 -6.59
CA GLU A 884 26.22 -0.30 -6.98
C GLU A 884 25.90 -0.24 -8.49
N ARG A 885 26.06 0.91 -9.14
CA ARG A 885 25.92 1.06 -10.61
C ARG A 885 27.09 0.47 -11.40
N GLU A 886 28.30 0.52 -10.85
CA GLU A 886 29.52 -0.03 -11.46
C GLU A 886 29.70 -1.55 -11.17
N ARG A 887 28.79 -2.14 -10.37
CA ARG A 887 28.82 -3.56 -9.96
C ARG A 887 28.44 -4.51 -11.10
N VAL A 888 29.23 -5.57 -11.27
CA VAL A 888 28.93 -6.71 -12.16
C VAL A 888 28.88 -8.01 -11.33
N GLY A 889 27.81 -8.79 -11.46
CA GLY A 889 27.64 -10.08 -10.75
C GLY A 889 27.28 -9.95 -9.26
N ALA A 890 27.15 -11.10 -8.57
CA ALA A 890 26.55 -11.18 -7.23
C ALA A 890 27.44 -10.72 -6.05
N GLU A 891 28.71 -10.36 -6.29
CA GLU A 891 29.60 -9.79 -5.26
C GLU A 891 29.01 -8.47 -4.71
N PRO A 892 29.12 -8.18 -3.39
CA PRO A 892 28.73 -6.89 -2.84
C PRO A 892 29.61 -5.77 -3.43
N ALA A 893 29.01 -4.65 -3.84
CA ALA A 893 29.77 -3.54 -4.42
C ALA A 893 30.91 -3.09 -3.49
N ALA A 894 32.14 -3.02 -3.99
CA ALA A 894 33.24 -2.39 -3.26
C ALA A 894 32.97 -0.88 -3.21
N VAL A 895 32.86 -0.30 -2.01
CA VAL A 895 32.62 1.13 -1.83
C VAL A 895 33.82 1.70 -1.10
N GLU A 896 34.73 2.29 -1.85
CA GLU A 896 35.91 2.96 -1.29
C GLU A 896 35.51 4.26 -0.59
N GLY A 897 36.28 4.69 0.41
CA GLY A 897 36.05 5.92 1.18
C GLY A 897 34.83 5.93 2.13
N VAL A 898 33.82 5.09 1.91
CA VAL A 898 32.58 5.09 2.69
C VAL A 898 32.68 4.22 3.95
N GLY A 899 32.37 4.81 5.11
CA GLY A 899 32.40 4.12 6.40
C GLY A 899 31.40 2.95 6.48
N TRP A 900 31.83 1.82 7.07
CA TRP A 900 31.05 0.58 7.16
C TRP A 900 29.61 0.77 7.69
N TRP A 901 29.43 1.65 8.68
CA TRP A 901 28.12 2.01 9.23
C TRP A 901 27.21 2.75 8.24
N ALA A 902 27.75 3.66 7.42
CA ALA A 902 26.97 4.33 6.37
C ALA A 902 26.49 3.32 5.33
N LYS A 903 27.38 2.42 4.89
CA LYS A 903 27.05 1.29 3.99
C LYS A 903 25.97 0.36 4.57
N ARG A 904 26.06 -0.02 5.86
CA ARG A 904 25.02 -0.84 6.54
C ARG A 904 23.67 -0.15 6.58
N ARG A 905 23.62 1.15 6.92
CA ARG A 905 22.38 1.94 6.98
C ARG A 905 21.77 2.16 5.59
N ALA A 906 22.59 2.36 4.56
CA ALA A 906 22.13 2.40 3.17
C ALA A 906 21.46 1.08 2.77
N TYR A 907 22.08 -0.07 3.05
CA TYR A 907 21.51 -1.39 2.73
C TYR A 907 20.27 -1.81 3.56
N ILE A 908 19.85 -0.98 4.52
CA ILE A 908 18.56 -1.13 5.20
C ILE A 908 17.48 -0.34 4.43
N ALA A 909 17.79 0.87 3.98
CA ALA A 909 16.93 1.67 3.08
C ALA A 909 16.78 1.04 1.69
N PHE A 910 17.88 0.45 1.20
CA PHE A 910 18.08 0.11 -0.20
C PHE A 910 19.00 -1.12 -0.31
N PRO A 911 18.46 -2.36 -0.29
CA PRO A 911 19.29 -3.56 -0.24
C PRO A 911 20.01 -3.91 -1.57
N GLY A 912 19.76 -3.18 -2.66
CA GLY A 912 20.41 -3.33 -3.97
C GLY A 912 19.56 -2.77 -5.12
N LEU A 913 20.17 -2.50 -6.30
CA LEU A 913 19.51 -1.92 -7.48
C LEU A 913 18.38 -2.81 -8.04
N ASN A 914 17.16 -2.56 -7.59
CA ASN A 914 15.86 -2.92 -8.17
C ASN A 914 14.75 -2.38 -7.24
N PRO A 915 13.47 -2.30 -7.68
CA PRO A 915 12.37 -2.06 -6.74
C PRO A 915 12.42 -3.09 -5.59
N PRO A 916 12.31 -2.66 -4.33
CA PRO A 916 12.70 -3.52 -3.21
C PRO A 916 11.67 -4.64 -2.99
N PHE A 917 12.10 -5.87 -3.25
CA PHE A 917 11.25 -7.05 -3.22
C PHE A 917 10.93 -7.50 -1.77
N GLY A 918 9.84 -6.94 -1.24
CA GLY A 918 9.21 -7.43 -0.02
C GLY A 918 7.89 -6.71 0.27
N PRO A 919 6.98 -7.33 1.06
CA PRO A 919 5.59 -6.89 1.16
C PRO A 919 5.42 -5.52 1.82
N ILE A 920 6.39 -5.06 2.61
CA ILE A 920 6.41 -3.73 3.26
C ILE A 920 7.33 -2.77 2.51
N GLN A 921 8.47 -3.23 1.95
CA GLN A 921 9.42 -2.34 1.28
C GLN A 921 8.81 -1.63 0.06
N ARG A 922 7.94 -2.32 -0.69
CA ARG A 922 7.17 -1.72 -1.78
C ARG A 922 6.29 -0.54 -1.36
N PHE A 923 5.92 -0.48 -0.08
CA PHE A 923 5.07 0.56 0.53
C PHE A 923 5.87 1.56 1.37
N VAL A 924 7.21 1.56 1.32
CA VAL A 924 8.04 2.49 2.11
C VAL A 924 7.72 3.95 1.80
N SER A 925 7.54 4.30 0.53
CA SER A 925 7.10 5.65 0.14
C SER A 925 5.74 6.04 0.71
N GLU A 926 4.80 5.10 0.83
CA GLU A 926 3.43 5.31 1.35
C GLU A 926 3.36 5.38 2.88
N ILE A 927 4.23 4.63 3.56
CA ILE A 927 4.32 4.57 5.03
C ILE A 927 5.11 5.75 5.59
N TYR A 928 6.10 6.24 4.85
CA TYR A 928 7.02 7.31 5.26
C TYR A 928 6.87 8.56 4.37
N SER A 929 5.63 8.95 4.08
CA SER A 929 5.35 10.33 3.61
C SER A 929 5.61 11.33 4.74
N LEU A 930 5.97 12.57 4.40
CA LEU A 930 6.24 13.64 5.36
C LEU A 930 5.40 14.88 5.07
N ASP A 931 4.80 15.42 6.14
CA ASP A 931 4.07 16.69 6.15
C ASP A 931 4.97 17.92 6.38
N GLU A 932 6.30 17.74 6.41
CA GLU A 932 7.31 18.78 6.69
C GLU A 932 8.47 18.67 5.68
N PRO A 933 9.17 19.78 5.34
CA PRO A 933 10.33 19.75 4.44
C PRO A 933 11.46 18.82 4.94
N PRO A 934 12.26 18.20 4.04
CA PRO A 934 12.33 18.45 2.60
C PRO A 934 11.19 17.77 1.83
N PHE A 935 10.55 18.55 0.97
CA PHE A 935 9.65 18.03 -0.04
C PHE A 935 10.46 17.74 -1.32
N PHE A 936 10.05 16.75 -2.11
CA PHE A 936 10.60 16.52 -3.44
C PHE A 936 9.46 16.54 -4.44
N LYS A 937 8.91 17.75 -4.62
CA LYS A 937 7.75 17.98 -5.48
C LYS A 937 8.16 18.83 -6.68
N HIS A 938 7.47 18.67 -7.80
CA HIS A 938 7.75 19.45 -9.01
C HIS A 938 6.52 19.57 -9.91
N PHE A 939 6.60 20.53 -10.83
CA PHE A 939 5.75 20.61 -12.01
C PHE A 939 6.60 21.01 -13.22
N LEU A 940 6.05 20.86 -14.43
CA LEU A 940 6.74 21.20 -15.67
C LEU A 940 6.14 22.44 -16.31
N GLU A 941 6.98 23.18 -17.02
CA GLU A 941 6.60 24.24 -17.94
C GLU A 941 7.06 23.87 -19.34
N PHE A 942 6.13 23.92 -20.29
CA PHE A 942 6.40 23.72 -21.70
C PHE A 942 6.34 25.08 -22.41
N GLN A 943 7.40 25.38 -23.15
CA GLN A 943 7.48 26.51 -24.07
C GLN A 943 7.69 25.96 -25.47
N THR A 944 6.88 26.39 -26.44
CA THR A 944 6.94 25.91 -27.82
C THR A 944 7.08 27.09 -28.77
N SER A 945 7.83 26.89 -29.85
CA SER A 945 8.00 27.86 -30.93
C SER A 945 8.18 27.14 -32.26
N ALA A 946 7.93 27.84 -33.36
CA ALA A 946 8.25 27.34 -34.69
C ALA A 946 8.93 28.40 -35.55
N THR A 947 9.85 27.95 -36.39
CA THR A 947 10.35 28.66 -37.58
C THR A 947 9.83 27.95 -38.83
N ASP A 948 10.15 28.45 -40.01
CA ASP A 948 9.79 27.80 -41.28
C ASP A 948 10.36 26.37 -41.39
N ASP A 949 11.51 26.10 -40.76
CA ASP A 949 12.24 24.83 -40.84
C ASP A 949 12.04 23.89 -39.63
N TYR A 950 11.75 24.42 -38.42
CA TYR A 950 11.75 23.62 -37.18
C TYR A 950 10.64 24.02 -36.20
N THR A 951 10.09 23.03 -35.51
CA THR A 951 9.36 23.21 -34.24
C THR A 951 10.30 22.88 -33.08
N ASP A 952 10.42 23.82 -32.14
CA ASP A 952 11.18 23.66 -30.90
C ASP A 952 10.21 23.53 -29.70
N VAL A 953 10.50 22.58 -28.82
CA VAL A 953 9.81 22.36 -27.54
C VAL A 953 10.84 22.36 -26.42
N VAL A 954 10.76 23.36 -25.56
CA VAL A 954 11.60 23.48 -24.36
C VAL A 954 10.77 23.07 -23.14
N VAL A 955 11.26 22.09 -22.40
CA VAL A 955 10.66 21.60 -21.15
C VAL A 955 11.52 22.05 -20.00
N LYS A 956 10.90 22.79 -19.07
CA LYS A 956 11.50 23.20 -17.81
C LYS A 956 10.88 22.44 -16.65
N ILE A 957 11.69 22.06 -15.66
CA ILE A 957 11.23 21.62 -14.36
C ILE A 957 11.20 22.80 -13.39
N HIS A 958 10.15 22.87 -12.59
CA HIS A 958 10.03 23.74 -11.42
C HIS A 958 10.03 22.87 -10.17
N ARG A 959 11.10 22.91 -9.39
CA ARG A 959 11.29 22.13 -8.16
C ARG A 959 10.69 22.87 -6.96
N VAL A 960 10.08 22.13 -6.03
CA VAL A 960 9.49 22.65 -4.80
C VAL A 960 9.96 21.82 -3.63
N ARG A 961 10.90 22.40 -2.87
CA ARG A 961 11.62 21.72 -1.77
C ARG A 961 11.16 22.11 -0.36
N GLY A 962 10.49 23.26 -0.21
CA GLY A 962 10.01 23.79 1.07
C GLY A 962 11.07 24.49 1.94
N TYR A 963 12.33 24.50 1.52
CA TYR A 963 13.46 25.16 2.19
C TYR A 963 14.32 25.94 1.19
N GLU A 964 15.12 26.89 1.65
CA GLU A 964 16.05 27.66 0.81
C GLU A 964 17.20 26.78 0.31
N THR A 965 17.36 26.70 -1.00
CA THR A 965 18.48 26.06 -1.71
C THR A 965 19.68 27.00 -1.76
N LEU A 966 20.89 26.45 -1.68
CA LEU A 966 22.11 27.21 -1.95
C LEU A 966 22.40 27.17 -3.45
N ASP A 967 22.71 28.31 -4.04
CA ASP A 967 22.69 28.60 -5.49
C ASP A 967 23.72 27.85 -6.37
N SER A 968 24.43 26.83 -5.87
CA SER A 968 25.63 26.29 -6.55
C SER A 968 25.40 25.12 -7.51
N ASP A 969 24.41 24.22 -7.32
CA ASP A 969 24.37 22.93 -8.03
C ASP A 969 22.98 22.33 -8.40
N ASP A 970 21.85 22.91 -7.96
CA ASP A 970 20.50 22.43 -8.32
C ASP A 970 19.47 23.58 -8.27
N PRO A 971 19.20 24.29 -9.39
CA PRO A 971 18.30 25.43 -9.41
C PRO A 971 16.82 25.01 -9.35
N ASP A 972 15.98 25.87 -8.76
CA ASP A 972 14.53 25.66 -8.66
C ASP A 972 13.82 25.67 -10.04
N GLU A 973 14.33 26.42 -11.03
CA GLU A 973 13.87 26.39 -12.43
C GLU A 973 15.04 25.93 -13.33
N GLU A 974 14.89 24.82 -14.07
CA GLU A 974 15.91 24.28 -14.98
C GLU A 974 15.31 23.80 -16.30
N VAL A 975 16.00 24.03 -17.43
CA VAL A 975 15.67 23.40 -18.72
C VAL A 975 16.17 21.95 -18.72
N VAL A 976 15.25 20.99 -18.69
CA VAL A 976 15.55 19.55 -18.63
C VAL A 976 15.52 18.87 -20.00
N ALA A 977 14.76 19.40 -20.96
CA ALA A 977 14.75 18.90 -22.34
C ALA A 977 14.54 20.01 -23.36
N SER A 978 15.23 19.91 -24.49
CA SER A 978 15.06 20.76 -25.67
C SER A 978 14.90 19.85 -26.88
N ILE A 979 13.67 19.74 -27.39
CA ILE A 979 13.28 18.84 -28.47
C ILE A 979 13.09 19.68 -29.73
N ARG A 980 13.95 19.48 -30.74
CA ARG A 980 13.90 20.14 -32.05
C ARG A 980 13.45 19.14 -33.11
N VAL A 981 12.46 19.51 -33.91
CA VAL A 981 11.81 18.62 -34.88
C VAL A 981 11.61 19.37 -36.20
N PRO A 982 12.02 18.83 -37.37
CA PRO A 982 11.85 19.54 -38.64
C PRO A 982 10.38 19.68 -39.03
N VAL A 983 10.01 20.85 -39.55
CA VAL A 983 8.70 21.09 -40.16
C VAL A 983 8.61 20.28 -41.45
N GLY A 984 7.61 19.39 -41.55
CA GLY A 984 7.40 18.56 -42.74
C GLY A 984 8.04 17.16 -42.74
N ALA A 985 8.72 16.73 -41.67
CA ALA A 985 9.33 15.38 -41.57
C ALA A 985 8.34 14.19 -41.47
N GLN A 986 7.11 14.35 -41.97
CA GLN A 986 5.96 13.45 -41.79
C GLN A 986 5.29 13.03 -43.11
N THR A 987 5.83 13.41 -44.27
CA THR A 987 5.43 12.83 -45.57
C THR A 987 6.55 11.94 -46.09
N GLY A 988 6.41 10.63 -45.87
CA GLY A 988 7.23 9.62 -46.51
C GLY A 988 6.94 9.53 -48.01
N GLU A 989 7.43 10.50 -48.79
CA GLU A 989 7.51 10.32 -50.24
C GLU A 989 8.55 9.24 -50.56
N GLY A 990 8.15 8.29 -51.41
CA GLY A 990 8.78 6.98 -51.48
C GLY A 990 10.23 7.00 -51.96
N ARG A 991 11.08 6.22 -51.28
CA ARG A 991 12.25 5.63 -51.93
C ARG A 991 11.78 4.46 -52.79
N PRO A 992 12.11 4.39 -54.09
CA PRO A 992 11.82 3.23 -54.90
C PRO A 992 12.71 2.05 -54.49
N ILE A 993 12.05 0.96 -54.07
CA ILE A 993 12.49 -0.46 -53.92
C ILE A 993 14.00 -0.68 -53.65
#